data_AF-A0A8S1EWJ5-F1
#
_entry.id   AF-A0A8S1EWJ5-F1
#
_cell.length_a   1.000
_cell.length_b   1.000
_cell.length_c   1.000
_cell.angle_alpha   90.00
_cell.angle_beta   90.00
_cell.angle_gamma   90.00
#
_symmetry.space_group_name_H-M   'P 1'
#
loop_
_entity.id
_entity.type
_entity.pdbx_description
1 polymer ?
#
loop_
_entity_poly.entity_id
_entity_poly.type
_entity_poly.pdbx_seq_one_letter_code
_entity_poly.pdbx_strand_id
1 'polypeptide(L)'
;MDRVRNFVQPEQFTRDRILICSLALRITLVLYSHIHDYIFKVNFTDIDYLVFSDAAKHVYEGRSPFDRETYRYTPALAWFLLPVVNFPDFGKILFCVCDIVVAMLYFKIMEKETNMLTDKREKSLESIQTTNVVCFWLLNPLCAVISARGNAESIVSMFVLLNILLLQNGKWILAAVVHGALAIHFKIYPIIYLPSVFLYLSSVSLQTTFTDKVKAFFTNWKGYAYVLITLGSFAAIVIFFYNIYGEVFLDEFLLYHVKRRDIKHNFSPYFFILYLANNDEFKSKLIGYFAFIPQILITVANAFRHYDDLPFCWFVTTWAFVSSNKVCTSQYFVWYLVLLPLVAHNIKMSSSRAFSLIAAWFASQGLWLLFAYLFEFEGWDTFVEMFAASCLFLLVNTVCVSQITKSYMVFYLIGLGLGDIEDITVKGLNIVKKCKRVHLEAYTSILCYGLDKSNLEKFYGREVIEADRTVVEQQSDEILDGADTDDVALLVVGDPFGATTHADLVLRAKQKNIPVRVIHNASIMNSVGCCGLQLYNFGETVSIVMWNEGCQPESYYDKIALNKKRGMHTLCLLDIKTKEQSVENMMRGRKIYEPARYLTCSEAASQLLEICKRRQARGEECAYDENTMVVGLARVGWNDQKIVYASMKEMVSIDMGPPLHSMIIPGETHPLEIDMLETFRN
;
A
#
# COMPACT_ATOMS: atom_id res chain seq x y z
N MET A 1 -10.43 14.97 -1.19
CA MET A 1 -10.48 13.78 -0.32
C MET A 1 -9.44 13.98 0.79
N ASP A 2 -9.58 15.06 1.57
CA ASP A 2 -8.45 15.63 2.33
C ASP A 2 -8.83 15.99 3.76
N ARG A 3 -9.26 15.01 4.56
CA ARG A 3 -9.68 15.29 5.95
C ARG A 3 -9.16 14.34 7.03
N VAL A 4 -8.11 13.56 6.73
CA VAL A 4 -7.28 12.91 7.77
C VAL A 4 -5.87 13.53 7.82
N ARG A 5 -5.53 14.41 6.85
CA ARG A 5 -4.14 14.90 6.64
C ARG A 5 -3.74 16.13 7.45
N ASN A 6 -4.67 16.88 8.02
CA ASN A 6 -4.39 18.16 8.66
C ASN A 6 -4.92 18.21 10.10
N PHE A 7 -4.28 17.49 11.03
CA PHE A 7 -4.58 17.67 12.46
C PHE A 7 -3.67 18.72 13.12
N VAL A 8 -2.47 18.97 12.58
CA VAL A 8 -1.50 19.91 13.17
C VAL A 8 -0.90 20.80 12.08
N GLN A 9 -0.97 22.12 12.24
CA GLN A 9 -0.19 23.06 11.43
C GLN A 9 1.27 23.11 11.95
N PRO A 10 2.28 22.97 11.08
CA PRO A 10 3.66 22.72 11.48
C PRO A 10 4.37 23.89 12.20
N GLU A 11 3.82 25.11 12.18
CA GLU A 11 4.52 26.28 12.72
C GLU A 11 4.59 26.35 14.26
N GLN A 12 3.80 25.56 15.00
CA GLN A 12 3.74 25.65 16.47
C GLN A 12 4.42 24.52 17.27
N PHE A 13 4.63 23.33 16.71
CA PHE A 13 5.11 22.14 17.45
C PHE A 13 6.35 21.50 16.81
N THR A 14 7.53 21.74 17.38
CA THR A 14 8.77 21.03 17.01
C THR A 14 8.76 19.58 17.53
N ARG A 15 9.52 18.68 16.89
CA ARG A 15 9.65 17.26 17.30
C ARG A 15 9.91 17.13 18.80
N ASP A 16 10.88 17.91 19.32
CA ASP A 16 11.27 17.87 20.73
C ASP A 16 10.14 18.30 21.66
N ARG A 17 9.36 19.32 21.29
CA ARG A 17 8.20 19.78 22.08
C ARG A 17 7.14 18.69 22.18
N ILE A 18 6.84 17.99 21.09
CA ILE A 18 5.86 16.90 21.09
C ILE A 18 6.29 15.79 22.05
N LEU A 19 7.56 15.37 21.99
CA LEU A 19 8.11 14.32 22.85
C LEU A 19 8.11 14.75 24.33
N ILE A 20 8.57 15.96 24.63
CA ILE A 20 8.64 16.49 26.01
C ILE A 20 7.24 16.66 26.60
N CYS A 21 6.30 17.28 25.87
CA CYS A 21 4.93 17.45 26.35
C CYS A 21 4.23 16.11 26.58
N SER A 22 4.47 15.13 25.69
CA SER A 22 3.88 13.79 25.81
C SER A 22 4.45 12.99 26.99
N LEU A 23 5.75 13.17 27.29
CA LEU A 23 6.37 12.60 28.48
C LEU A 23 5.82 13.25 29.74
N ALA A 24 5.75 14.58 29.77
CA ALA A 24 5.20 15.33 30.91
C ALA A 24 3.76 14.88 31.22
N LEU A 25 2.90 14.76 30.20
CA LEU A 25 1.53 14.26 30.35
C LEU A 25 1.48 12.85 30.96
N ARG A 26 2.35 11.93 30.50
CA ARG A 26 2.45 10.57 31.04
C ARG A 26 2.91 10.55 32.49
N ILE A 27 3.91 11.36 32.84
CA ILE A 27 4.36 11.50 34.24
C ILE A 27 3.22 12.07 35.11
N THR A 28 2.46 13.03 34.60
CA THR A 28 1.25 13.52 35.30
C THR A 28 0.23 12.40 35.53
N LEU A 29 0.01 11.51 34.56
CA LEU A 29 -0.88 10.35 34.74
C LEU A 29 -0.34 9.35 35.77
N VAL A 30 0.99 9.12 35.81
CA VAL A 30 1.61 8.30 36.85
C VAL A 30 1.38 8.91 38.24
N LEU A 31 1.57 10.21 38.40
CA LEU A 31 1.29 10.90 39.67
C LEU A 31 -0.21 10.86 40.03
N TYR A 32 -1.08 11.05 39.03
CA TYR A 32 -2.53 10.94 39.20
C TYR A 32 -2.96 9.54 39.65
N SER A 33 -2.24 8.48 39.24
CA SER A 33 -2.58 7.11 39.65
C SER A 33 -2.66 6.94 41.16
N HIS A 34 -1.78 7.61 41.92
CA HIS A 34 -1.81 7.57 43.39
C HIS A 34 -3.08 8.19 43.98
N ILE A 35 -3.52 9.31 43.40
CA ILE A 35 -4.76 9.98 43.82
C ILE A 35 -5.97 9.11 43.46
N HIS A 36 -5.97 8.53 42.26
CA HIS A 36 -7.06 7.69 41.78
C HIS A 36 -7.21 6.42 42.61
N ASP A 37 -6.11 5.70 42.86
CA ASP A 37 -6.09 4.46 43.64
C ASP A 37 -6.49 4.69 45.10
N TYR A 38 -6.32 5.90 45.62
CA TYR A 38 -6.78 6.27 46.95
C TYR A 38 -8.29 6.55 47.02
N ILE A 39 -8.87 7.14 45.96
CA ILE A 39 -10.26 7.63 45.96
C ILE A 39 -11.25 6.58 45.44
N PHE A 40 -10.88 5.86 44.38
CA PHE A 40 -11.81 5.00 43.64
C PHE A 40 -11.66 3.53 44.00
N LYS A 41 -12.78 2.79 43.96
CA LYS A 41 -12.80 1.34 44.21
C LYS A 41 -12.08 0.53 43.13
N VAL A 42 -12.12 1.01 41.89
CA VAL A 42 -11.42 0.38 40.75
C VAL A 42 -10.09 1.12 40.57
N ASN A 43 -8.99 0.41 40.81
CA ASN A 43 -7.67 1.02 40.76
C ASN A 43 -7.28 1.43 39.32
N PHE A 44 -6.62 2.58 39.23
CA PHE A 44 -5.84 2.98 38.07
C PHE A 44 -4.60 2.12 37.91
N THR A 45 -3.86 1.80 38.98
CA THR A 45 -2.70 0.91 38.83
C THR A 45 -3.12 -0.47 38.32
N ASP A 46 -2.44 -0.96 37.29
CA ASP A 46 -2.64 -2.31 36.75
C ASP A 46 -2.20 -3.34 37.80
N ILE A 47 -2.98 -4.41 37.97
CA ILE A 47 -2.66 -5.48 38.91
C ILE A 47 -1.35 -6.18 38.50
N ASP A 48 -1.09 -6.25 37.19
CA ASP A 48 0.15 -6.79 36.64
C ASP A 48 1.38 -6.02 37.15
N TYR A 49 1.24 -4.70 37.38
CA TYR A 49 2.34 -3.90 37.92
C TYR A 49 2.75 -4.34 39.32
N LEU A 50 1.78 -4.71 40.16
CA LEU A 50 2.03 -5.24 41.50
C LEU A 50 2.72 -6.60 41.41
N VAL A 51 2.26 -7.47 40.51
CA VAL A 51 2.89 -8.78 40.25
C VAL A 51 4.34 -8.62 39.80
N PHE A 52 4.63 -7.66 38.92
CA PHE A 52 6.01 -7.36 38.51
C PHE A 52 6.87 -6.83 39.66
N SER A 53 6.31 -5.93 40.46
CA SER A 53 7.00 -5.28 41.57
C SER A 53 7.36 -6.29 42.66
N ASP A 54 6.43 -7.18 43.00
CA ASP A 54 6.67 -8.27 43.95
C ASP A 54 7.74 -9.23 43.42
N ALA A 55 7.65 -9.63 42.14
CA ALA A 55 8.66 -10.50 41.52
C ALA A 55 10.05 -9.85 41.49
N ALA A 56 10.13 -8.55 41.19
CA ALA A 56 11.39 -7.80 41.27
C ALA A 56 11.95 -7.76 42.69
N LYS A 57 11.09 -7.63 43.71
CA LYS A 57 11.49 -7.73 45.12
C LYS A 57 12.04 -9.11 45.47
N HIS A 58 11.41 -10.19 44.99
CA HIS A 58 11.95 -11.54 45.15
C HIS A 58 13.36 -11.66 44.55
N VAL A 59 13.56 -11.17 43.33
CA VAL A 59 14.89 -11.18 42.69
C VAL A 59 15.90 -10.35 43.47
N TYR A 60 15.51 -9.17 43.98
CA TYR A 60 16.36 -8.30 44.81
C TYR A 60 16.84 -9.01 46.09
N GLU A 61 16.01 -9.88 46.66
CA GLU A 61 16.33 -10.70 47.84
C GLU A 61 17.12 -11.99 47.48
N GLY A 62 17.51 -12.18 46.23
CA GLY A 62 18.20 -13.38 45.75
C GLY A 62 17.29 -14.59 45.54
N ARG A 63 15.97 -14.38 45.52
CA ARG A 63 14.94 -15.41 45.33
C ARG A 63 14.45 -15.50 43.89
N SER A 64 13.59 -16.47 43.61
CA SER A 64 13.00 -16.66 42.28
C SER A 64 11.87 -15.63 42.05
N PRO A 65 11.76 -14.99 40.87
CA PRO A 65 10.61 -14.14 40.55
C PRO A 65 9.30 -14.95 40.53
N PHE A 66 9.40 -16.27 40.33
CA PHE A 66 8.26 -17.19 40.32
C PHE A 66 7.76 -17.55 41.73
N ASP A 67 8.47 -17.13 42.79
CA ASP A 67 7.95 -17.23 44.16
C ASP A 67 6.73 -16.32 44.36
N ARG A 68 6.57 -15.30 43.51
CA ARG A 68 5.32 -14.55 43.40
C ARG A 68 4.29 -15.41 42.67
N GLU A 69 3.25 -15.83 43.39
CA GLU A 69 2.10 -16.50 42.80
C GLU A 69 1.57 -15.70 41.60
N THR A 70 1.15 -16.37 40.52
CA THR A 70 0.65 -15.77 39.28
C THR A 70 1.66 -14.99 38.42
N TYR A 71 2.95 -14.96 38.78
CA TYR A 71 3.98 -14.44 37.87
C TYR A 71 4.15 -15.37 36.65
N ARG A 72 3.78 -14.89 35.46
CA ARG A 72 3.83 -15.63 34.18
C ARG A 72 4.66 -14.91 33.11
N TYR A 73 5.56 -14.04 33.54
CA TYR A 73 6.32 -13.15 32.65
C TYR A 73 7.78 -13.58 32.60
N THR A 74 8.53 -13.00 31.66
CA THR A 74 9.96 -13.28 31.57
C THR A 74 10.69 -12.82 32.85
N PRO A 75 11.64 -13.59 33.39
CA PRO A 75 12.48 -13.13 34.50
C PRO A 75 13.24 -11.84 34.18
N ALA A 76 13.56 -11.60 32.90
CA ALA A 76 14.21 -10.37 32.46
C ALA A 76 13.42 -9.11 32.85
N LEU A 77 12.09 -9.17 32.85
CA LEU A 77 11.24 -8.04 33.26
C LEU A 77 11.43 -7.74 34.75
N ALA A 78 11.39 -8.75 35.62
CA ALA A 78 11.67 -8.58 37.05
C ALA A 78 13.08 -8.01 37.29
N TRP A 79 14.07 -8.44 36.52
CA TRP A 79 15.45 -7.92 36.60
C TRP A 79 15.53 -6.45 36.17
N PHE A 80 14.86 -6.05 35.09
CA PHE A 80 14.79 -4.65 34.67
C PHE A 80 14.09 -3.77 35.72
N LEU A 81 13.20 -4.34 36.51
CA LEU A 81 12.41 -3.65 37.53
C LEU A 81 13.00 -3.70 38.93
N LEU A 82 14.23 -4.21 39.13
CA LEU A 82 14.90 -4.19 40.44
C LEU A 82 14.86 -2.81 41.15
N PRO A 83 14.99 -1.66 40.47
CA PRO A 83 14.89 -0.37 41.14
C PRO A 83 13.52 -0.07 41.77
N VAL A 84 12.45 -0.79 41.39
CA VAL A 84 11.09 -0.64 41.97
C VAL A 84 11.08 -0.84 43.48
N VAL A 85 11.99 -1.66 44.02
CA VAL A 85 12.12 -1.91 45.46
C VAL A 85 12.39 -0.62 46.25
N ASN A 86 13.17 0.30 45.67
CA ASN A 86 13.49 1.60 46.28
C ASN A 86 12.63 2.74 45.73
N PHE A 87 12.14 2.58 44.49
CA PHE A 87 11.38 3.60 43.76
C PHE A 87 10.11 2.97 43.18
N PRO A 88 9.00 2.93 43.93
CA PRO A 88 7.80 2.18 43.55
C PRO A 88 7.22 2.51 42.17
N ASP A 89 7.38 3.73 41.67
CA ASP A 89 6.91 4.16 40.34
C ASP A 89 7.91 3.93 39.20
N PHE A 90 9.10 3.37 39.48
CA PHE A 90 10.16 3.22 38.49
C PHE A 90 9.69 2.51 37.22
N GLY A 91 8.96 1.41 37.35
CA GLY A 91 8.48 0.66 36.20
C GLY A 91 7.44 1.44 35.38
N LYS A 92 6.49 2.13 36.04
CA LYS A 92 5.54 3.04 35.35
C LYS A 92 6.27 4.11 34.54
N ILE A 93 7.30 4.73 35.13
CA ILE A 93 8.14 5.74 34.44
C ILE A 93 8.90 5.10 33.28
N LEU A 94 9.53 3.94 33.48
CA LEU A 94 10.25 3.21 32.43
C LEU A 94 9.34 2.90 31.24
N PHE A 95 8.12 2.40 31.48
CA PHE A 95 7.17 2.09 30.43
C PHE A 95 6.71 3.35 29.67
N CYS A 96 6.54 4.47 30.38
CA CYS A 96 6.24 5.76 29.75
C CYS A 96 7.41 6.29 28.91
N VAL A 97 8.66 6.06 29.33
CA VAL A 97 9.85 6.41 28.54
C VAL A 97 9.93 5.54 27.28
N CYS A 98 9.64 4.24 27.36
CA CYS A 98 9.59 3.36 26.20
C CYS A 98 8.56 3.82 25.15
N ASP A 99 7.43 4.38 25.57
CA ASP A 99 6.43 5.01 24.69
C ASP A 99 7.00 6.20 23.90
N ILE A 100 7.89 6.99 24.52
CA ILE A 100 8.61 8.07 23.84
C ILE A 100 9.64 7.50 22.86
N VAL A 101 10.33 6.42 23.23
CA VAL A 101 11.25 5.73 22.31
C VAL A 101 10.51 5.15 21.11
N VAL A 102 9.31 4.59 21.29
CA VAL A 102 8.42 4.18 20.19
C VAL A 102 8.15 5.34 19.24
N ALA A 103 7.83 6.52 19.77
CA ALA A 103 7.66 7.71 18.94
C ALA A 103 8.94 8.13 18.20
N MET A 104 10.11 8.03 18.83
CA MET A 104 11.40 8.27 18.17
C MET A 104 11.68 7.26 17.06
N LEU A 105 11.25 6.00 17.23
CA LEU A 105 11.38 4.97 16.21
C LEU A 105 10.49 5.27 15.00
N TYR A 106 9.26 5.79 15.18
CA TYR A 106 8.44 6.25 14.05
C TYR A 106 9.14 7.33 13.24
N PHE A 107 9.70 8.35 13.90
CA PHE A 107 10.47 9.39 13.20
C PHE A 107 11.59 8.77 12.37
N LYS A 108 12.36 7.83 12.92
CA LYS A 108 13.48 7.19 12.20
C LYS A 108 13.03 6.29 11.04
N ILE A 109 11.92 5.58 11.20
CA ILE A 109 11.36 4.70 10.16
C ILE A 109 10.91 5.56 8.97
N MET A 110 10.20 6.66 9.22
CA MET A 110 9.61 7.51 8.17
C MET A 110 10.61 8.51 7.55
N GLU A 111 11.59 8.99 8.32
CA GLU A 111 12.60 9.95 7.83
C GLU A 111 13.45 9.39 6.68
N LYS A 112 13.60 8.06 6.61
CA LYS A 112 14.27 7.40 5.48
C LYS A 112 13.50 7.62 4.16
N GLU A 113 12.18 7.53 4.19
CA GLU A 113 11.33 7.78 3.02
C GLU A 113 11.40 9.26 2.63
N THR A 114 11.33 10.16 3.61
CA THR A 114 11.44 11.62 3.37
C THR A 114 12.79 12.02 2.76
N ASN A 115 13.88 11.37 3.19
CA ASN A 115 15.23 11.68 2.70
C ASN A 115 15.48 11.22 1.26
N MET A 116 14.70 10.26 0.74
CA MET A 116 14.77 9.83 -0.66
C MET A 116 14.09 10.81 -1.62
N LEU A 117 13.23 11.69 -1.11
CA LEU A 117 12.57 12.72 -1.93
C LEU A 117 13.56 13.83 -2.29
N THR A 118 13.40 14.45 -3.45
CA THR A 118 14.21 15.59 -3.91
C THR A 118 13.42 16.90 -3.84
N ASP A 119 12.11 16.85 -4.01
CA ASP A 119 11.23 18.02 -4.00
C ASP A 119 10.97 18.54 -2.58
N LYS A 120 11.09 19.87 -2.40
CA LYS A 120 10.91 20.52 -1.08
C LYS A 120 9.47 20.48 -0.58
N ARG A 121 8.48 20.54 -1.46
CA ARG A 121 7.06 20.49 -1.12
C ARG A 121 6.65 19.08 -0.69
N GLU A 122 7.15 18.06 -1.40
CA GLU A 122 6.94 16.66 -1.03
C GLU A 122 7.58 16.33 0.33
N LYS A 123 8.82 16.79 0.58
CA LYS A 123 9.46 16.67 1.90
C LYS A 123 8.66 17.31 3.02
N SER A 124 8.12 18.51 2.78
CA SER A 124 7.29 19.21 3.77
C SER A 124 6.02 18.41 4.09
N LEU A 125 5.34 17.89 3.06
CA LEU A 125 4.14 17.07 3.22
C LEU A 125 4.42 15.77 4.00
N GLU A 126 5.50 15.06 3.70
CA GLU A 126 5.86 13.86 4.46
C GLU A 126 6.29 14.16 5.90
N SER A 127 6.97 15.27 6.14
CA SER A 127 7.32 15.70 7.50
C SER A 127 6.07 15.97 8.35
N ILE A 128 5.05 16.60 7.77
CA ILE A 128 3.74 16.81 8.41
C ILE A 128 3.06 15.46 8.68
N GLN A 129 3.07 14.53 7.72
CA GLN A 129 2.50 13.19 7.90
C GLN A 129 3.19 12.43 9.02
N THR A 130 4.52 12.44 9.06
CA THR A 130 5.32 11.82 10.13
C THR A 130 4.95 12.39 11.49
N THR A 131 4.76 13.70 11.58
CA THR A 131 4.35 14.37 12.81
C THR A 131 2.95 13.94 13.25
N ASN A 132 1.99 13.85 12.32
CA ASN A 132 0.64 13.38 12.61
C ASN A 132 0.62 11.92 13.10
N VAL A 133 1.43 11.04 12.51
CA VAL A 133 1.62 9.64 12.92
C VAL A 133 2.11 9.56 14.37
N VAL A 134 3.14 10.34 14.70
CA VAL A 134 3.70 10.39 16.05
C VAL A 134 2.68 10.92 17.06
N CYS A 135 1.97 12.00 16.71
CA CYS A 135 0.88 12.53 17.53
C CYS A 135 -0.23 11.51 17.73
N PHE A 136 -0.59 10.73 16.71
CA PHE A 136 -1.60 9.68 16.84
C PHE A 136 -1.22 8.66 17.92
N TRP A 137 0.04 8.21 17.99
CA TRP A 137 0.48 7.30 19.06
C TRP A 137 0.55 7.99 20.42
N LEU A 138 1.22 9.15 20.49
CA LEU A 138 1.52 9.80 21.77
C LEU A 138 0.29 10.40 22.46
N LEU A 139 -0.68 10.88 21.68
CA LEU A 139 -1.93 11.46 22.17
C LEU A 139 -3.07 10.43 22.24
N ASN A 140 -2.84 9.18 21.84
CA ASN A 140 -3.82 8.12 22.03
C ASN A 140 -4.00 7.87 23.54
N PRO A 141 -5.21 8.11 24.10
CA PRO A 141 -5.45 7.92 25.52
C PRO A 141 -5.25 6.46 25.95
N LEU A 142 -5.54 5.49 25.07
CA LEU A 142 -5.36 4.07 25.37
C LEU A 142 -3.87 3.75 25.60
N CYS A 143 -2.98 4.21 24.72
CA CYS A 143 -1.54 3.96 24.85
C CYS A 143 -0.98 4.67 26.10
N ALA A 144 -1.28 5.97 26.26
CA ALA A 144 -0.78 6.77 27.37
C ALA A 144 -1.26 6.24 28.74
N VAL A 145 -2.52 5.80 28.83
CA VAL A 145 -3.05 5.22 30.07
C VAL A 145 -2.41 3.87 30.35
N ILE A 146 -2.35 2.95 29.37
CA ILE A 146 -1.79 1.59 29.61
C ILE A 146 -0.35 1.64 30.16
N SER A 147 0.51 2.49 29.60
CA SER A 147 1.88 2.65 30.13
C SER A 147 1.89 3.26 31.54
N ALA A 148 1.09 4.30 31.77
CA ALA A 148 1.03 4.98 33.07
C ALA A 148 0.41 4.12 34.18
N ARG A 149 -0.47 3.18 33.83
CA ARG A 149 -1.03 2.18 34.76
C ARG A 149 0.02 1.17 35.23
N GLY A 150 1.17 1.06 34.54
CA GLY A 150 2.25 0.13 34.91
C GLY A 150 2.28 -1.15 34.06
N ASN A 151 1.76 -1.11 32.84
CA ASN A 151 1.84 -2.24 31.93
C ASN A 151 3.09 -2.17 31.03
N ALA A 152 3.77 -3.31 30.83
CA ALA A 152 5.03 -3.42 30.09
C ALA A 152 4.88 -3.51 28.55
N GLU A 153 3.68 -3.43 27.98
CA GLU A 153 3.46 -3.60 26.52
C GLU A 153 4.21 -2.56 25.65
N SER A 154 4.57 -1.39 26.20
CA SER A 154 5.37 -0.37 25.48
C SER A 154 6.81 -0.85 25.20
N ILE A 155 7.39 -1.70 26.06
CA ILE A 155 8.71 -2.31 25.83
C ILE A 155 8.66 -3.25 24.62
N VAL A 156 7.62 -4.09 24.57
CA VAL A 156 7.44 -5.04 23.45
C VAL A 156 7.21 -4.28 22.15
N SER A 157 6.37 -3.25 22.19
CA SER A 157 6.11 -2.32 21.07
C SER A 157 7.39 -1.68 20.54
N MET A 158 8.27 -1.23 21.44
CA MET A 158 9.59 -0.68 21.08
C MET A 158 10.46 -1.71 20.36
N PHE A 159 10.54 -2.96 20.84
CA PHE A 159 11.34 -4.00 20.19
C PHE A 159 10.79 -4.41 18.82
N VAL A 160 9.47 -4.46 18.66
CA VAL A 160 8.81 -4.74 17.37
C VAL A 160 9.17 -3.66 16.34
N LEU A 161 9.04 -2.37 16.69
CA LEU A 161 9.40 -1.28 15.78
C LEU A 161 10.92 -1.20 15.51
N LEU A 162 11.75 -1.47 16.52
CA LEU A 162 13.20 -1.57 16.33
C LEU A 162 13.54 -2.66 15.31
N ASN A 163 12.80 -3.78 15.32
CA ASN A 163 12.98 -4.85 14.35
C ASN A 163 12.69 -4.37 12.91
N ILE A 164 11.57 -3.68 12.69
CA ILE A 164 11.20 -3.08 11.40
C ILE A 164 12.32 -2.13 10.93
N LEU A 165 12.78 -1.23 11.79
CA LEU A 165 13.83 -0.27 11.47
C LEU A 165 15.14 -0.96 11.05
N LEU A 166 15.52 -2.04 11.73
CA LEU A 166 16.73 -2.81 11.40
C LEU A 166 16.60 -3.55 10.06
N LEU A 167 15.43 -4.16 9.80
CA LEU A 167 15.13 -4.84 8.53
C LEU A 167 15.13 -3.85 7.35
N GLN A 168 14.48 -2.70 7.50
CA GLN A 168 14.49 -1.63 6.48
C GLN A 168 15.90 -1.11 6.18
N ASN A 169 16.79 -1.12 7.17
CA ASN A 169 18.19 -0.71 7.01
C ASN A 169 19.12 -1.82 6.52
N GLY A 170 18.58 -2.98 6.14
CA GLY A 170 19.36 -4.13 5.64
C GLY A 170 20.18 -4.84 6.73
N LYS A 171 20.02 -4.47 8.01
CA LYS A 171 20.74 -5.06 9.16
C LYS A 171 20.01 -6.31 9.67
N TRP A 172 19.72 -7.25 8.78
CA TRP A 172 18.84 -8.40 9.06
C TRP A 172 19.39 -9.38 10.12
N ILE A 173 20.72 -9.51 10.27
CA ILE A 173 21.32 -10.34 11.35
C ILE A 173 21.03 -9.73 12.73
N LEU A 174 21.26 -8.43 12.88
CA LEU A 174 20.95 -7.73 14.13
C LEU A 174 19.45 -7.73 14.40
N ALA A 175 18.63 -7.58 13.35
CA ALA A 175 17.19 -7.74 13.46
C ALA A 175 16.81 -9.15 13.96
N ALA A 176 17.46 -10.22 13.48
CA ALA A 176 17.20 -11.58 13.93
C ALA A 176 17.49 -11.78 15.43
N VAL A 177 18.62 -11.22 15.90
CA VAL A 177 19.01 -11.26 17.33
C VAL A 177 18.03 -10.47 18.20
N VAL A 178 17.67 -9.24 17.79
CA VAL A 178 16.68 -8.42 18.50
C VAL A 178 15.31 -9.10 18.52
N HIS A 179 14.93 -9.77 17.43
CA HIS A 179 13.67 -10.51 17.34
C HIS A 179 13.61 -11.63 18.39
N GLY A 180 14.66 -12.45 18.47
CA GLY A 180 14.69 -13.62 19.36
C GLY A 180 14.95 -13.25 20.82
N ALA A 181 16.10 -12.62 21.08
CA ALA A 181 16.57 -12.34 22.44
C ALA A 181 15.77 -11.25 23.17
N LEU A 182 15.15 -10.30 22.43
CA LEU A 182 14.38 -9.21 23.02
C LEU A 182 12.89 -9.40 22.75
N ALA A 183 12.42 -9.29 21.51
CA ALA A 183 10.98 -9.24 21.23
C ALA A 183 10.23 -10.51 21.67
N ILE A 184 10.64 -11.70 21.18
CA ILE A 184 9.99 -12.99 21.50
C ILE A 184 10.21 -13.37 22.98
N HIS A 185 11.39 -13.09 23.52
CA HIS A 185 11.68 -13.40 24.92
C HIS A 185 10.91 -12.52 25.91
N PHE A 186 10.62 -11.25 25.56
CA PHE A 186 9.79 -10.40 26.41
C PHE A 186 8.31 -10.80 26.37
N LYS A 187 7.82 -11.16 25.18
CA LYS A 187 6.47 -11.67 24.97
C LYS A 187 6.50 -12.63 23.80
N ILE A 188 5.86 -13.79 23.88
CA ILE A 188 6.01 -14.84 22.85
C ILE A 188 5.39 -14.45 21.50
N TYR A 189 4.35 -13.60 21.47
CA TYR A 189 3.57 -13.35 20.25
C TYR A 189 4.34 -12.85 19.02
N PRO A 190 5.43 -12.06 19.09
CA PRO A 190 6.19 -11.62 17.91
C PRO A 190 6.73 -12.79 17.08
N ILE A 191 6.76 -14.03 17.60
CA ILE A 191 7.06 -15.23 16.84
C ILE A 191 6.21 -15.36 15.56
N ILE A 192 4.99 -14.80 15.56
CA ILE A 192 4.09 -14.79 14.39
C ILE A 192 4.65 -14.00 13.20
N TYR A 193 5.69 -13.19 13.40
CA TYR A 193 6.34 -12.42 12.34
C TYR A 193 7.39 -13.24 11.57
N LEU A 194 7.89 -14.36 12.11
CA LEU A 194 8.91 -15.20 11.48
C LEU A 194 8.55 -15.60 10.03
N PRO A 195 7.33 -16.07 9.71
CA PRO A 195 6.98 -16.43 8.34
C PRO A 195 7.09 -15.26 7.36
N SER A 196 6.63 -14.07 7.77
CA SER A 196 6.69 -12.88 6.92
C SER A 196 8.12 -12.40 6.68
N VAL A 197 8.98 -12.42 7.71
CA VAL A 197 10.39 -12.01 7.56
C VAL A 197 11.18 -13.03 6.75
N PHE A 198 10.91 -14.32 6.95
CA PHE A 198 11.48 -15.37 6.12
C PHE A 198 11.21 -15.08 4.63
N LEU A 199 9.94 -14.85 4.27
CA LEU A 199 9.56 -14.54 2.89
C LEU A 199 10.13 -13.20 2.40
N TYR A 200 10.13 -12.15 3.23
CA TYR A 200 10.72 -10.85 2.90
C TYR A 200 12.22 -10.91 2.59
N LEU A 201 12.98 -11.75 3.32
CA LEU A 201 14.41 -11.92 3.09
C LEU A 201 14.75 -12.89 1.96
N SER A 202 13.76 -13.62 1.47
CA SER A 202 13.93 -14.40 0.26
C SER A 202 14.24 -13.42 -0.87
N SER A 203 15.31 -13.69 -1.64
CA SER A 203 15.71 -12.89 -2.82
C SER A 203 14.73 -13.05 -3.99
N VAL A 204 13.47 -13.24 -3.64
CA VAL A 204 12.41 -13.75 -4.48
C VAL A 204 11.56 -12.56 -4.76
N SER A 205 11.83 -12.01 -5.93
CA SER A 205 10.95 -11.06 -6.56
C SER A 205 9.53 -11.64 -6.62
N LEU A 206 8.53 -10.78 -6.43
CA LEU A 206 7.11 -11.02 -6.68
C LEU A 206 6.79 -11.67 -8.06
N GLN A 207 7.78 -11.71 -8.96
CA GLN A 207 7.78 -12.22 -10.34
C GLN A 207 7.78 -13.76 -10.50
N THR A 208 7.34 -14.55 -9.51
CA THR A 208 7.58 -16.00 -9.50
C THR A 208 6.28 -16.82 -9.46
N THR A 209 6.14 -17.79 -10.37
CA THR A 209 5.05 -18.79 -10.39
C THR A 209 4.98 -19.55 -9.06
N PHE A 210 3.88 -20.24 -8.74
CA PHE A 210 3.79 -21.02 -7.48
C PHE A 210 4.99 -21.97 -7.31
N THR A 211 5.43 -22.60 -8.40
CA THR A 211 6.65 -23.43 -8.48
C THR A 211 7.92 -22.66 -8.15
N ASP A 212 8.06 -21.44 -8.65
CA ASP A 212 9.20 -20.60 -8.34
C ASP A 212 9.17 -20.07 -6.90
N LYS A 213 7.98 -19.79 -6.32
CA LYS A 213 7.80 -19.47 -4.89
C LYS A 213 8.16 -20.66 -3.99
N VAL A 214 7.87 -21.88 -4.42
CA VAL A 214 8.31 -23.10 -3.74
C VAL A 214 9.83 -23.25 -3.85
N LYS A 215 10.42 -23.06 -5.03
CA LYS A 215 11.88 -23.11 -5.21
C LYS A 215 12.60 -22.02 -4.40
N ALA A 216 12.08 -20.81 -4.44
CA ALA A 216 12.43 -19.66 -3.61
C ALA A 216 12.44 -20.00 -2.12
N PHE A 217 11.36 -20.62 -1.64
CA PHE A 217 11.25 -21.06 -0.25
C PHE A 217 12.41 -21.99 0.12
N PHE A 218 12.70 -23.01 -0.71
CA PHE A 218 13.81 -23.95 -0.44
C PHE A 218 15.21 -23.36 -0.65
N THR A 219 15.36 -22.31 -1.47
CA THR A 219 16.65 -21.66 -1.77
C THR A 219 16.95 -20.44 -0.90
N ASN A 220 16.01 -20.05 -0.02
CA ASN A 220 16.09 -18.86 0.82
C ASN A 220 17.05 -19.00 2.01
N TRP A 221 18.35 -19.08 1.73
CA TRP A 221 19.36 -19.24 2.79
C TRP A 221 19.31 -18.10 3.82
N LYS A 222 19.03 -16.85 3.40
CA LYS A 222 18.93 -15.70 4.31
C LYS A 222 17.76 -15.84 5.27
N GLY A 223 16.60 -16.29 4.80
CA GLY A 223 15.45 -16.58 5.64
C GLY A 223 15.74 -17.71 6.62
N TYR A 224 16.35 -18.81 6.16
CA TYR A 224 16.76 -19.90 7.07
C TYR A 224 17.76 -19.41 8.12
N ALA A 225 18.78 -18.65 7.71
CA ALA A 225 19.75 -18.05 8.63
C ALA A 225 19.07 -17.11 9.63
N TYR A 226 18.15 -16.26 9.18
CA TYR A 226 17.38 -15.37 10.06
C TYR A 226 16.61 -16.17 11.10
N VAL A 227 15.84 -17.19 10.70
CA VAL A 227 15.08 -18.05 11.61
C VAL A 227 16.00 -18.75 12.61
N LEU A 228 17.12 -19.32 12.15
CA LEU A 228 18.08 -19.99 13.02
C LEU A 228 18.72 -19.04 14.04
N ILE A 229 19.09 -17.82 13.63
CA ILE A 229 19.65 -16.81 14.54
C ILE A 229 18.59 -16.32 15.53
N THR A 230 17.34 -16.11 15.08
CA THR A 230 16.24 -15.72 15.97
C THR A 230 15.93 -16.81 17.00
N LEU A 231 15.77 -18.07 16.58
CA LEU A 231 15.51 -19.19 17.50
C LEU A 231 16.72 -19.47 18.40
N GLY A 232 17.93 -19.39 17.87
CA GLY A 232 19.17 -19.58 18.65
C GLY A 232 19.38 -18.50 19.70
N SER A 233 19.14 -17.23 19.35
CA SER A 233 19.25 -16.12 20.31
C SER A 233 18.15 -16.17 21.37
N PHE A 234 16.91 -16.56 21.02
CA PHE A 234 15.86 -16.84 21.99
C PHE A 234 16.23 -18.00 22.92
N ALA A 235 16.69 -19.12 22.35
CA ALA A 235 17.11 -20.30 23.12
C ALA A 235 18.28 -20.00 24.07
N ALA A 236 19.23 -19.16 23.67
CA ALA A 236 20.34 -18.75 24.53
C ALA A 236 19.85 -18.04 25.81
N ILE A 237 18.87 -17.14 25.69
CA ILE A 237 18.30 -16.46 26.86
C ILE A 237 17.44 -17.41 27.70
N VAL A 238 16.68 -18.30 27.06
CA VAL A 238 15.93 -19.36 27.77
C VAL A 238 16.86 -20.27 28.55
N ILE A 239 17.97 -20.73 27.96
CA ILE A 239 18.98 -21.57 28.64
C ILE A 239 19.61 -20.80 29.81
N PHE A 240 19.92 -19.52 29.62
CA PHE A 240 20.46 -18.68 30.68
C PHE A 240 19.53 -18.64 31.90
N PHE A 241 18.23 -18.37 31.72
CA PHE A 241 17.28 -18.33 32.83
C PHE A 241 16.90 -19.71 33.36
N TYR A 242 16.91 -20.74 32.53
CA TYR A 242 16.72 -22.13 32.98
C TYR A 242 17.83 -22.57 33.93
N ASN A 243 19.09 -22.20 33.67
CA ASN A 243 20.19 -22.50 34.58
C ASN A 243 20.06 -21.80 35.95
N ILE A 244 19.29 -20.71 36.03
CA ILE A 244 19.05 -19.96 37.28
C ILE A 244 17.80 -20.47 38.01
N TYR A 245 16.69 -20.68 37.29
CA TYR A 245 15.36 -20.90 37.87
C TYR A 245 14.78 -22.30 37.61
N GLY A 246 15.45 -23.14 36.81
CA GLY A 246 15.07 -24.53 36.54
C GLY A 246 13.73 -24.69 35.84
N GLU A 247 13.07 -25.84 36.08
CA GLU A 247 11.81 -26.24 35.45
C GLU A 247 10.65 -25.25 35.69
N VAL A 248 10.61 -24.61 36.87
CA VAL A 248 9.56 -23.64 37.22
C VAL A 248 9.50 -22.50 36.19
N PHE A 249 10.65 -22.04 35.71
CA PHE A 249 10.71 -21.04 34.66
C PHE A 249 10.06 -21.52 33.37
N LEU A 250 10.37 -22.74 32.90
CA LEU A 250 9.79 -23.27 31.67
C LEU A 250 8.28 -23.45 31.79
N ASP A 251 7.82 -23.98 32.92
CA ASP A 251 6.40 -24.20 33.15
C ASP A 251 5.61 -22.88 33.21
N GLU A 252 6.11 -21.88 33.93
CA GLU A 252 5.38 -20.64 34.16
C GLU A 252 5.49 -19.61 33.04
N PHE A 253 6.66 -19.49 32.39
CA PHE A 253 6.87 -18.53 31.31
C PHE A 253 6.51 -19.09 29.93
N LEU A 254 6.82 -20.36 29.62
CA LEU A 254 6.60 -20.91 28.27
C LEU A 254 5.37 -21.81 28.20
N LEU A 255 5.35 -22.89 28.98
CA LEU A 255 4.36 -23.96 28.83
C LEU A 255 2.97 -23.53 29.31
N TYR A 256 2.89 -22.59 30.27
CA TYR A 256 1.65 -22.01 30.74
C TYR A 256 0.81 -21.46 29.59
N HIS A 257 1.38 -20.71 28.65
CA HIS A 257 0.62 -20.09 27.56
C HIS A 257 0.04 -21.12 26.57
N VAL A 258 0.71 -22.26 26.40
CA VAL A 258 0.22 -23.37 25.57
C VAL A 258 -0.90 -24.11 26.31
N LYS A 259 -0.67 -24.46 27.59
CA LYS A 259 -1.56 -25.27 28.43
C LYS A 259 -2.78 -24.50 28.99
N ARG A 260 -2.74 -23.17 29.04
CA ARG A 260 -3.78 -22.31 29.66
C ARG A 260 -5.14 -22.55 29.01
N ARG A 261 -6.12 -22.79 29.88
CA ARG A 261 -7.55 -22.92 29.59
C ARG A 261 -8.25 -21.85 30.42
N ASP A 262 -8.55 -20.72 29.80
CA ASP A 262 -9.22 -19.63 30.50
C ASP A 262 -10.72 -19.84 30.42
N ILE A 263 -11.28 -20.35 31.52
CA ILE A 263 -12.72 -20.54 31.70
C ILE A 263 -13.38 -19.27 32.22
N LYS A 264 -12.61 -18.28 32.66
CA LYS A 264 -13.12 -16.99 33.08
C LYS A 264 -13.34 -16.09 31.88
N HIS A 265 -14.31 -15.20 32.03
CA HIS A 265 -14.74 -14.32 30.98
C HIS A 265 -13.61 -13.42 30.46
N ASN A 266 -13.51 -13.30 29.14
CA ASN A 266 -12.60 -12.40 28.44
C ASN A 266 -13.20 -12.05 27.06
N PHE A 267 -12.56 -11.17 26.28
CA PHE A 267 -13.12 -10.72 25.00
C PHE A 267 -13.27 -11.86 23.97
N SER A 268 -12.55 -12.98 24.16
CA SER A 268 -12.61 -14.12 23.25
C SER A 268 -13.86 -14.98 23.46
N PRO A 269 -14.62 -15.33 22.42
CA PRO A 269 -15.76 -16.25 22.55
C PRO A 269 -15.39 -17.63 23.10
N TYR A 270 -14.12 -18.03 23.02
CA TYR A 270 -13.65 -19.32 23.50
C TYR A 270 -13.83 -19.52 25.01
N PHE A 271 -13.90 -18.46 25.82
CA PHE A 271 -14.08 -18.60 27.28
C PHE A 271 -15.33 -19.41 27.61
N PHE A 272 -16.44 -19.16 26.91
CA PHE A 272 -17.73 -19.79 27.17
C PHE A 272 -17.70 -21.28 26.79
N ILE A 273 -17.08 -21.59 25.65
CA ILE A 273 -16.93 -22.98 25.18
C ILE A 273 -16.03 -23.77 26.15
N LEU A 274 -14.93 -23.17 26.60
CA LEU A 274 -14.03 -23.78 27.58
C LEU A 274 -14.71 -23.95 28.94
N TYR A 275 -15.54 -23.00 29.36
CA TYR A 275 -16.36 -23.09 30.57
C TYR A 275 -17.32 -24.28 30.51
N LEU A 276 -18.08 -24.44 29.40
CA LEU A 276 -18.99 -25.58 29.23
C LEU A 276 -18.26 -26.93 29.20
N ALA A 277 -17.04 -26.95 28.65
CA ALA A 277 -16.20 -28.15 28.60
C ALA A 277 -15.38 -28.39 29.89
N ASN A 278 -15.52 -27.56 30.93
CA ASN A 278 -14.64 -27.61 32.11
C ASN A 278 -14.67 -28.96 32.85
N ASN A 279 -15.82 -29.65 32.84
CA ASN A 279 -15.98 -30.95 33.50
C ASN A 279 -15.34 -32.12 32.73
N ASP A 280 -14.92 -31.91 31.48
CA ASP A 280 -14.26 -32.92 30.65
C ASP A 280 -12.88 -32.41 30.25
N GLU A 281 -11.86 -32.86 31.00
CA GLU A 281 -10.50 -32.36 30.83
C GLU A 281 -9.96 -32.60 29.42
N PHE A 282 -10.30 -33.75 28.82
CA PHE A 282 -9.86 -34.12 27.48
C PHE A 282 -10.48 -33.18 26.43
N LYS A 283 -11.80 -32.96 26.49
CA LYS A 283 -12.48 -32.03 25.57
C LYS A 283 -11.97 -30.61 25.73
N SER A 284 -11.81 -30.13 26.97
CA SER A 284 -11.30 -28.78 27.24
C SER A 284 -9.89 -28.56 26.69
N LYS A 285 -8.98 -29.55 26.84
CA LYS A 285 -7.64 -29.54 26.22
C LYS A 285 -7.73 -29.48 24.69
N LEU A 286 -8.57 -30.33 24.11
CA LEU A 286 -8.72 -30.43 22.65
C LEU A 286 -9.20 -29.10 22.04
N ILE A 287 -10.20 -28.47 22.66
CA ILE A 287 -10.71 -27.14 22.26
C ILE A 287 -9.59 -26.09 22.37
N GLY A 288 -8.84 -26.10 23.47
CA GLY A 288 -7.72 -25.20 23.69
C GLY A 288 -6.61 -25.32 22.63
N TYR A 289 -6.36 -26.52 22.11
CA TYR A 289 -5.39 -26.74 21.02
C TYR A 289 -5.95 -26.35 19.65
N PHE A 290 -7.22 -26.69 19.36
CA PHE A 290 -7.84 -26.32 18.09
C PHE A 290 -8.00 -24.81 17.90
N ALA A 291 -8.10 -24.04 18.98
CA ALA A 291 -8.11 -22.58 18.91
C ALA A 291 -6.84 -21.97 18.27
N PHE A 292 -5.73 -22.70 18.20
CA PHE A 292 -4.51 -22.24 17.50
C PHE A 292 -4.58 -22.41 15.97
N ILE A 293 -5.44 -23.29 15.44
CA ILE A 293 -5.50 -23.56 14.00
C ILE A 293 -5.85 -22.30 13.20
N PRO A 294 -6.93 -21.55 13.51
CA PRO A 294 -7.25 -20.32 12.79
C PRO A 294 -6.13 -19.28 12.86
N GLN A 295 -5.47 -19.17 14.02
CA GLN A 295 -4.35 -18.24 14.22
C GLN A 295 -3.18 -18.57 13.29
N ILE A 296 -2.74 -19.84 13.27
CA ILE A 296 -1.64 -20.29 12.41
C ILE A 296 -1.98 -20.10 10.93
N LEU A 297 -3.18 -20.51 10.51
CA LEU A 297 -3.62 -20.40 9.12
C LEU A 297 -3.64 -18.94 8.65
N ILE A 298 -4.21 -18.03 9.46
CA ILE A 298 -4.28 -16.61 9.11
C ILE A 298 -2.89 -15.96 9.13
N THR A 299 -2.03 -16.29 10.10
CA THR A 299 -0.65 -15.80 10.14
C THR A 299 0.13 -16.21 8.88
N VAL A 300 0.05 -17.48 8.48
CA VAL A 300 0.72 -17.97 7.26
C VAL A 300 0.12 -17.33 6.01
N ALA A 301 -1.22 -17.26 5.91
CA ALA A 301 -1.89 -16.65 4.77
C ALA A 301 -1.51 -15.17 4.58
N ASN A 302 -1.53 -14.38 5.66
CA ASN A 302 -1.12 -12.98 5.61
C ASN A 302 0.37 -12.82 5.27
N ALA A 303 1.24 -13.69 5.81
CA ALA A 303 2.66 -13.68 5.45
C ALA A 303 2.85 -13.89 3.94
N PHE A 304 2.23 -14.90 3.33
CA PHE A 304 2.34 -15.12 1.89
C PHE A 304 1.71 -14.02 1.04
N ARG A 305 0.70 -13.31 1.55
CA ARG A 305 -0.02 -12.27 0.83
C ARG A 305 0.64 -10.89 0.91
N HIS A 306 1.29 -10.58 2.03
CA HIS A 306 1.71 -9.21 2.35
C HIS A 306 3.19 -9.07 2.73
N TYR A 307 4.03 -10.12 2.61
CA TYR A 307 5.44 -10.07 3.05
C TYR A 307 6.26 -8.91 2.48
N ASP A 308 5.90 -8.38 1.30
CA ASP A 308 6.61 -7.26 0.66
C ASP A 308 6.47 -5.92 1.41
N ASP A 309 5.41 -5.77 2.22
CA ASP A 309 5.18 -4.63 3.09
C ASP A 309 5.07 -5.12 4.54
N LEU A 310 6.21 -5.23 5.20
CA LEU A 310 6.29 -5.76 6.57
C LEU A 310 5.40 -4.99 7.58
N PRO A 311 5.41 -3.64 7.65
CA PRO A 311 4.49 -2.91 8.54
C PRO A 311 3.01 -3.30 8.34
N PHE A 312 2.55 -3.37 7.09
CA PHE A 312 1.17 -3.76 6.79
C PHE A 312 0.90 -5.23 7.09
N CYS A 313 1.81 -6.12 6.69
CA CYS A 313 1.73 -7.55 6.99
C CYS A 313 1.61 -7.80 8.49
N TRP A 314 2.46 -7.15 9.29
CA TRP A 314 2.47 -7.30 10.75
C TRP A 314 1.21 -6.70 11.36
N PHE A 315 0.73 -5.56 10.87
CA PHE A 315 -0.50 -4.94 11.35
C PHE A 315 -1.71 -5.87 11.20
N VAL A 316 -1.94 -6.40 9.99
CA VAL A 316 -3.06 -7.30 9.70
C VAL A 316 -2.89 -8.64 10.41
N THR A 317 -1.66 -9.18 10.44
CA THR A 317 -1.36 -10.45 11.13
C THR A 317 -1.63 -10.35 12.62
N THR A 318 -1.16 -9.29 13.28
CA THR A 318 -1.33 -9.11 14.73
C THR A 318 -2.77 -8.82 15.10
N TRP A 319 -3.49 -8.00 14.31
CA TRP A 319 -4.91 -7.76 14.56
C TRP A 319 -5.71 -9.06 14.46
N ALA A 320 -5.51 -9.83 13.39
CA ALA A 320 -6.23 -11.08 13.19
C ALA A 320 -5.84 -12.16 14.22
N PHE A 321 -4.56 -12.22 14.60
CA PHE A 321 -4.05 -13.09 15.67
C PHE A 321 -4.73 -12.77 17.02
N VAL A 322 -4.77 -11.50 17.42
CA VAL A 322 -5.41 -11.07 18.67
C VAL A 322 -6.91 -11.37 18.65
N SER A 323 -7.57 -11.09 17.53
CA SER A 323 -9.02 -11.32 17.39
C SER A 323 -9.39 -12.81 17.45
N SER A 324 -8.52 -13.68 16.92
CA SER A 324 -8.75 -15.13 16.88
C SER A 324 -8.16 -15.87 18.07
N ASN A 325 -7.60 -15.15 19.06
CA ASN A 325 -6.96 -15.75 20.22
C ASN A 325 -7.98 -16.37 21.17
N LYS A 326 -7.63 -17.49 21.83
CA LYS A 326 -8.46 -18.12 22.87
C LYS A 326 -8.58 -17.29 24.14
N VAL A 327 -7.64 -16.37 24.39
CA VAL A 327 -7.70 -15.38 25.46
C VAL A 327 -7.45 -14.02 24.84
N CYS A 328 -8.32 -13.05 25.11
CA CYS A 328 -8.18 -11.70 24.59
C CYS A 328 -8.48 -10.69 25.71
N THR A 329 -7.52 -9.79 25.96
CA THR A 329 -7.63 -8.70 26.94
C THR A 329 -7.29 -7.37 26.26
N SER A 330 -7.73 -6.25 26.85
CA SER A 330 -7.55 -4.92 26.26
C SER A 330 -6.08 -4.53 26.00
N GLN A 331 -5.15 -5.07 26.79
CA GLN A 331 -3.72 -4.85 26.63
C GLN A 331 -3.21 -5.29 25.25
N TYR A 332 -3.82 -6.33 24.66
CA TYR A 332 -3.39 -6.89 23.37
C TYR A 332 -3.66 -5.93 22.21
N PHE A 333 -4.55 -4.95 22.38
CA PHE A 333 -4.87 -3.99 21.33
C PHE A 333 -3.68 -3.08 20.99
N VAL A 334 -2.79 -2.86 21.96
CA VAL A 334 -1.54 -2.11 21.77
C VAL A 334 -0.67 -2.76 20.69
N TRP A 335 -0.70 -4.10 20.56
CA TRP A 335 0.17 -4.85 19.65
C TRP A 335 -0.06 -4.55 18.17
N TYR A 336 -1.31 -4.29 17.77
CA TYR A 336 -1.59 -3.85 16.40
C TYR A 336 -1.74 -2.33 16.28
N LEU A 337 -2.16 -1.63 17.35
CA LEU A 337 -2.23 -0.17 17.35
C LEU A 337 -0.86 0.50 17.21
N VAL A 338 0.24 -0.15 17.63
CA VAL A 338 1.61 0.34 17.38
C VAL A 338 1.98 0.28 15.89
N LEU A 339 1.33 -0.56 15.09
CA LEU A 339 1.63 -0.67 13.66
C LEU A 339 0.73 0.21 12.80
N LEU A 340 -0.47 0.56 13.30
CA LEU A 340 -1.45 1.40 12.60
C LEU A 340 -0.87 2.72 12.06
N PRO A 341 -0.05 3.49 12.81
CA PRO A 341 0.49 4.75 12.32
C PRO A 341 1.37 4.60 11.09
N LEU A 342 2.13 3.50 10.99
CA LEU A 342 2.99 3.21 9.83
C LEU A 342 2.17 2.93 8.56
N VAL A 343 0.96 2.38 8.69
CA VAL A 343 0.12 1.98 7.55
C VAL A 343 -0.97 3.00 7.21
N ALA A 344 -1.30 3.89 8.15
CA ALA A 344 -2.45 4.79 8.07
C ALA A 344 -2.47 5.68 6.82
N HIS A 345 -1.28 6.11 6.35
CA HIS A 345 -1.16 6.99 5.18
C HIS A 345 -1.57 6.33 3.86
N ASN A 346 -1.50 4.99 3.79
CA ASN A 346 -1.84 4.19 2.62
C ASN A 346 -3.30 3.71 2.63
N ILE A 347 -3.99 3.76 3.78
CA ILE A 347 -5.41 3.38 3.88
C ILE A 347 -6.27 4.48 3.26
N LYS A 348 -6.86 4.21 2.09
CA LYS A 348 -7.78 5.16 1.42
C LYS A 348 -9.23 4.86 1.80
N MET A 349 -9.76 5.63 2.74
CA MET A 349 -11.13 5.48 3.24
C MET A 349 -11.79 6.85 3.47
N SER A 350 -13.11 6.95 3.28
CA SER A 350 -13.85 8.16 3.62
C SER A 350 -13.87 8.39 5.13
N SER A 351 -13.84 9.66 5.57
CA SER A 351 -13.84 10.01 7.00
C SER A 351 -15.07 9.48 7.75
N SER A 352 -16.23 9.47 7.09
CA SER A 352 -17.46 8.90 7.66
C SER A 352 -17.28 7.40 7.92
N ARG A 353 -16.75 6.65 6.95
CA ARG A 353 -16.52 5.21 7.10
C ARG A 353 -15.48 4.89 8.17
N ALA A 354 -14.38 5.64 8.20
CA ALA A 354 -13.35 5.50 9.22
C ALA A 354 -13.92 5.75 10.63
N PHE A 355 -14.71 6.81 10.80
CA PHE A 355 -15.40 7.11 12.05
C PHE A 355 -16.37 5.98 12.45
N SER A 356 -17.17 5.47 11.51
CA SER A 356 -18.09 4.34 11.78
C SER A 356 -17.35 3.09 12.25
N LEU A 357 -16.20 2.76 11.67
CA LEU A 357 -15.39 1.60 12.09
C LEU A 357 -14.80 1.80 13.49
N ILE A 358 -14.25 2.98 13.77
CA ILE A 358 -13.71 3.32 15.10
C ILE A 358 -14.82 3.28 16.16
N ALA A 359 -15.98 3.88 15.85
CA ALA A 359 -17.13 3.88 16.75
C ALA A 359 -17.64 2.46 17.02
N ALA A 360 -17.77 1.62 15.99
CA ALA A 360 -18.16 0.22 16.15
C ALA A 360 -17.15 -0.56 17.02
N TRP A 361 -15.84 -0.34 16.79
CA TRP A 361 -14.77 -0.98 17.54
C TRP A 361 -14.84 -0.62 19.04
N PHE A 362 -15.01 0.66 19.39
CA PHE A 362 -15.20 1.08 20.78
C PHE A 362 -16.54 0.64 21.38
N ALA A 363 -17.63 0.71 20.62
CA ALA A 363 -18.96 0.31 21.10
C ALA A 363 -19.01 -1.18 21.46
N SER A 364 -18.39 -2.04 20.66
CA SER A 364 -18.31 -3.47 20.96
C SER A 364 -17.55 -3.76 22.26
N GLN A 365 -16.50 -3.00 22.55
CA GLN A 365 -15.76 -3.11 23.82
C GLN A 365 -16.58 -2.59 25.00
N GLY A 366 -17.21 -1.42 24.84
CA GLY A 366 -18.05 -0.84 25.88
C GLY A 366 -19.22 -1.75 26.27
N LEU A 367 -19.84 -2.40 25.28
CA LEU A 367 -20.90 -3.39 25.53
C LEU A 367 -20.39 -4.60 26.32
N TRP A 368 -19.23 -5.15 25.94
CA TRP A 368 -18.63 -6.27 26.66
C TRP A 368 -18.26 -5.89 28.10
N LEU A 369 -17.63 -4.71 28.29
CA LEU A 369 -17.24 -4.20 29.60
C LEU A 369 -18.43 -3.92 30.51
N LEU A 370 -19.56 -3.46 29.94
CA LEU A 370 -20.79 -3.26 30.69
C LEU A 370 -21.29 -4.58 31.29
N PHE A 371 -21.40 -5.64 30.48
CA PHE A 371 -21.86 -6.94 30.98
C PHE A 371 -20.87 -7.58 31.94
N ALA A 372 -19.56 -7.45 31.71
CA ALA A 372 -18.54 -7.90 32.65
C ALA A 372 -18.61 -7.15 33.99
N TYR A 373 -18.86 -5.84 33.97
CA TYR A 373 -19.05 -5.04 35.19
C TYR A 373 -20.28 -5.51 35.98
N LEU A 374 -21.42 -5.66 35.31
CA LEU A 374 -22.66 -6.13 35.94
C LEU A 374 -22.49 -7.53 36.54
N PHE A 375 -21.72 -8.40 35.89
CA PHE A 375 -21.40 -9.73 36.39
C PHE A 375 -20.51 -9.69 37.65
N GLU A 376 -19.33 -9.07 37.55
CA GLU A 376 -18.31 -9.14 38.59
C GLU A 376 -18.59 -8.22 39.79
N PHE A 377 -19.19 -7.05 39.57
CA PHE A 377 -19.37 -6.03 40.61
C PHE A 377 -20.81 -5.94 41.14
N GLU A 378 -21.82 -6.10 40.28
CA GLU A 378 -23.23 -6.03 40.69
C GLU A 378 -23.86 -7.42 40.94
N GLY A 379 -23.17 -8.50 40.55
CA GLY A 379 -23.60 -9.88 40.78
C GLY A 379 -24.77 -10.33 39.88
N TRP A 380 -25.00 -9.66 38.75
CA TRP A 380 -26.05 -10.03 37.81
C TRP A 380 -25.60 -11.22 36.94
N ASP A 381 -26.50 -12.15 36.63
CA ASP A 381 -26.20 -13.27 35.73
C ASP A 381 -26.25 -12.81 34.26
N THR A 382 -25.19 -12.12 33.82
CA THR A 382 -25.02 -11.62 32.45
C THR A 382 -24.06 -12.48 31.62
N PHE A 383 -23.86 -13.74 32.01
CA PHE A 383 -22.81 -14.60 31.45
C PHE A 383 -23.03 -14.93 29.96
N VAL A 384 -24.29 -15.10 29.55
CA VAL A 384 -24.67 -15.38 28.15
C VAL A 384 -24.59 -14.11 27.29
N GLU A 385 -25.00 -12.97 27.83
CA GLU A 385 -24.91 -11.64 27.21
C GLU A 385 -23.45 -11.27 26.94
N MET A 386 -22.57 -11.59 27.88
CA MET A 386 -21.13 -11.39 27.72
C MET A 386 -20.55 -12.29 26.63
N PHE A 387 -21.01 -13.53 26.49
CA PHE A 387 -20.64 -14.39 25.35
C PHE A 387 -21.13 -13.79 24.01
N ALA A 388 -22.38 -13.33 23.95
CA ALA A 388 -22.92 -12.66 22.77
C ALA A 388 -22.12 -11.38 22.42
N ALA A 389 -21.70 -10.61 23.42
CA ALA A 389 -20.82 -9.46 23.26
C ALA A 389 -19.42 -9.85 22.75
N SER A 390 -18.85 -10.96 23.20
CA SER A 390 -17.58 -11.51 22.67
C SER A 390 -17.72 -11.91 21.19
N CYS A 391 -18.84 -12.53 20.79
CA CYS A 391 -19.13 -12.84 19.38
C CYS A 391 -19.27 -11.57 18.53
N LEU A 392 -19.97 -10.55 19.04
CA LEU A 392 -20.08 -9.25 18.37
C LEU A 392 -18.70 -8.58 18.23
N PHE A 393 -17.89 -8.61 19.28
CA PHE A 393 -16.53 -8.08 19.28
C PHE A 393 -15.68 -8.76 18.20
N LEU A 394 -15.72 -10.09 18.10
CA LEU A 394 -15.02 -10.84 17.04
C LEU A 394 -15.51 -10.44 15.64
N LEU A 395 -16.82 -10.31 15.44
CA LEU A 395 -17.42 -9.90 14.17
C LEU A 395 -16.95 -8.49 13.78
N VAL A 396 -17.04 -7.53 14.70
CA VAL A 396 -16.62 -6.14 14.47
C VAL A 396 -15.13 -6.07 14.12
N ASN A 397 -14.26 -6.77 14.85
CA ASN A 397 -12.83 -6.80 14.54
C ASN A 397 -12.56 -7.41 13.15
N THR A 398 -13.26 -8.49 12.78
CA THR A 398 -13.14 -9.12 11.46
C THR A 398 -13.55 -8.14 10.35
N VAL A 399 -14.65 -7.41 10.54
CA VAL A 399 -15.10 -6.37 9.61
C VAL A 399 -14.09 -5.23 9.52
N CYS A 400 -13.57 -4.74 10.64
CA CYS A 400 -12.56 -3.67 10.65
C CYS A 400 -11.31 -4.06 9.86
N VAL A 401 -10.72 -5.22 10.14
CA VAL A 401 -9.52 -5.71 9.43
C VAL A 401 -9.80 -5.91 7.94
N SER A 402 -10.92 -6.51 7.59
CA SER A 402 -11.30 -6.73 6.20
C SER A 402 -11.44 -5.41 5.43
N GLN A 403 -12.12 -4.42 6.02
CA GLN A 403 -12.32 -3.11 5.38
C GLN A 403 -11.02 -2.33 5.25
N ILE A 404 -10.18 -2.33 6.29
CA ILE A 404 -8.85 -1.70 6.23
C ILE A 404 -8.00 -2.36 5.13
N THR A 405 -8.03 -3.70 5.04
CA THR A 405 -7.27 -4.44 4.03
C THR A 405 -7.72 -4.10 2.61
N LYS A 406 -9.04 -4.01 2.37
CA LYS A 406 -9.58 -3.59 1.06
C LYS A 406 -9.20 -2.16 0.71
N SER A 407 -9.30 -1.24 1.68
CA SER A 407 -8.92 0.17 1.49
C SER A 407 -7.42 0.40 1.30
N TYR A 408 -6.59 -0.63 1.46
CA TYR A 408 -5.15 -0.60 1.21
C TYR A 408 -4.78 -0.96 -0.24
N MET A 409 -5.68 -1.62 -0.99
CA MET A 409 -5.43 -2.09 -2.37
C MET A 409 -5.62 -0.96 -3.39
N VAL A 410 -4.88 -1.00 -4.50
CA VAL A 410 -4.84 0.08 -5.48
C VAL A 410 -4.96 -0.43 -6.93
N PHE A 411 -5.82 0.23 -7.71
CA PHE A 411 -5.83 0.16 -9.16
C PHE A 411 -4.80 1.14 -9.74
N TYR A 412 -3.88 0.64 -10.54
CA TYR A 412 -2.81 1.42 -11.16
C TYR A 412 -3.09 1.64 -12.65
N LEU A 413 -2.93 2.87 -13.10
CA LEU A 413 -2.98 3.23 -14.51
C LEU A 413 -1.58 3.71 -14.92
N ILE A 414 -0.91 3.00 -15.80
CA ILE A 414 0.54 3.14 -16.02
C ILE A 414 0.83 3.41 -17.48
N GLY A 415 1.48 4.54 -17.76
CA GLY A 415 2.00 4.87 -19.08
C GLY A 415 3.25 4.07 -19.40
N LEU A 416 3.30 3.47 -20.60
CA LEU A 416 4.43 2.68 -21.08
C LEU A 416 5.47 3.52 -21.84
N GLY A 417 5.15 4.74 -22.24
CA GLY A 417 6.02 5.51 -23.13
C GLY A 417 5.77 5.16 -24.60
N LEU A 418 6.67 5.56 -25.50
CA LEU A 418 6.37 5.66 -26.93
C LEU A 418 7.05 4.60 -27.80
N GLY A 419 8.24 4.17 -27.42
CA GLY A 419 9.12 3.29 -28.17
C GLY A 419 9.09 1.86 -27.68
N ASP A 420 9.99 1.54 -26.75
CA ASP A 420 10.29 0.17 -26.36
C ASP A 420 9.74 -0.17 -24.96
N ILE A 421 9.82 -1.44 -24.57
CA ILE A 421 9.45 -1.94 -23.23
C ILE A 421 10.21 -1.26 -22.10
N GLU A 422 11.38 -0.69 -22.41
CA GLU A 422 12.25 0.01 -21.47
C GLU A 422 11.81 1.47 -21.23
N ASP A 423 10.93 2.03 -22.07
CA ASP A 423 10.42 3.39 -21.91
C ASP A 423 9.48 3.52 -20.70
N ILE A 424 9.02 2.39 -20.15
CA ILE A 424 8.30 2.39 -18.89
C ILE A 424 9.16 3.01 -17.80
N THR A 425 8.59 3.95 -17.04
CA THR A 425 9.34 4.52 -15.92
C THR A 425 9.74 3.44 -14.92
N VAL A 426 10.88 3.62 -14.24
CA VAL A 426 11.33 2.72 -13.15
C VAL A 426 10.22 2.51 -12.11
N LYS A 427 9.44 3.57 -11.83
CA LYS A 427 8.28 3.53 -10.94
C LYS A 427 7.16 2.64 -11.50
N GLY A 428 6.81 2.81 -12.78
CA GLY A 428 5.83 1.97 -13.47
C GLY A 428 6.24 0.50 -13.43
N LEU A 429 7.47 0.18 -13.84
CA LEU A 429 8.00 -1.18 -13.84
C LEU A 429 7.92 -1.84 -12.46
N ASN A 430 8.32 -1.12 -11.40
CA ASN A 430 8.27 -1.63 -10.03
C ASN A 430 6.83 -1.90 -9.55
N ILE A 431 5.84 -1.15 -10.05
CA ILE A 431 4.43 -1.35 -9.72
C ILE A 431 3.84 -2.51 -10.52
N VAL A 432 4.10 -2.58 -11.83
CA VAL A 432 3.66 -3.70 -12.70
C VAL A 432 4.09 -5.03 -12.10
N LYS A 433 5.34 -5.11 -11.64
CA LYS A 433 5.91 -6.29 -10.98
C LYS A 433 5.16 -6.68 -9.69
N LYS A 434 4.52 -5.73 -9.00
CA LYS A 434 3.77 -5.96 -7.75
C LYS A 434 2.31 -6.36 -7.99
N CYS A 435 1.70 -5.88 -9.07
CA CYS A 435 0.30 -6.11 -9.35
C CYS A 435 -0.01 -7.60 -9.55
N LYS A 436 -1.16 -8.05 -9.05
CA LYS A 436 -1.64 -9.42 -9.23
C LYS A 436 -2.08 -9.65 -10.67
N ARG A 437 -2.75 -8.66 -11.27
CA ARG A 437 -3.19 -8.68 -12.66
C ARG A 437 -2.65 -7.45 -13.38
N VAL A 438 -2.18 -7.65 -14.59
CA VAL A 438 -1.65 -6.61 -15.46
C VAL A 438 -2.41 -6.70 -16.78
N HIS A 439 -3.22 -5.70 -17.05
CA HIS A 439 -3.93 -5.54 -18.31
C HIS A 439 -3.10 -4.66 -19.23
N LEU A 440 -3.10 -4.97 -20.52
CA LEU A 440 -2.48 -4.14 -21.56
C LEU A 440 -3.56 -3.71 -22.54
N GLU A 441 -3.74 -2.40 -22.67
CA GLU A 441 -4.55 -1.84 -23.72
C GLU A 441 -3.84 -1.97 -25.08
N ALA A 442 -4.47 -2.67 -26.02
CA ALA A 442 -3.85 -3.01 -27.31
C ALA A 442 -4.40 -2.23 -28.52
N TYR A 443 -5.20 -1.16 -28.32
CA TYR A 443 -5.92 -0.50 -29.42
C TYR A 443 -5.69 1.01 -29.58
N THR A 444 -5.20 1.73 -28.57
CA THR A 444 -4.98 3.19 -28.64
C THR A 444 -3.69 3.58 -29.35
N SER A 445 -2.72 2.67 -29.43
CA SER A 445 -1.44 2.85 -30.11
C SER A 445 -0.73 1.50 -30.23
N ILE A 446 0.19 1.36 -31.19
CA ILE A 446 0.98 0.14 -31.36
C ILE A 446 2.12 0.19 -30.35
N LEU A 447 2.09 -0.69 -29.35
CA LEU A 447 3.35 -1.16 -28.75
C LEU A 447 3.94 -2.20 -29.69
N CYS A 448 4.85 -1.73 -30.53
CA CYS A 448 5.73 -2.44 -31.46
C CYS A 448 5.11 -3.41 -32.49
N TYR A 449 5.47 -3.16 -33.76
CA TYR A 449 5.95 -4.22 -34.64
C TYR A 449 7.10 -4.95 -33.91
N GLY A 450 6.80 -6.06 -33.22
CA GLY A 450 7.81 -6.93 -32.59
C GLY A 450 7.75 -7.08 -31.07
N LEU A 451 6.82 -6.43 -30.37
CA LEU A 451 6.48 -6.84 -29.01
C LEU A 451 5.59 -8.07 -29.08
N ASP A 452 6.20 -9.22 -29.34
CA ASP A 452 5.58 -10.46 -28.92
C ASP A 452 5.23 -10.31 -27.44
N LYS A 453 3.96 -10.54 -27.09
CA LYS A 453 3.47 -10.52 -25.71
C LYS A 453 4.44 -11.27 -24.79
N SER A 454 5.06 -12.34 -25.30
CA SER A 454 6.10 -13.11 -24.62
C SER A 454 7.30 -12.27 -24.15
N ASN A 455 7.77 -11.30 -24.92
CA ASN A 455 8.90 -10.43 -24.57
C ASN A 455 8.53 -9.43 -23.47
N LEU A 456 7.33 -8.88 -23.56
CA LEU A 456 6.79 -7.94 -22.58
C LEU A 456 6.54 -8.65 -21.23
N GLU A 457 5.96 -9.85 -21.28
CA GLU A 457 5.79 -10.72 -20.11
C GLU A 457 7.12 -11.14 -19.50
N LYS A 458 8.14 -11.43 -20.32
CA LYS A 458 9.48 -11.77 -19.87
C LYS A 458 10.19 -10.59 -19.18
N PHE A 459 10.07 -9.39 -19.74
CA PHE A 459 10.70 -8.19 -19.18
C PHE A 459 10.01 -7.70 -17.90
N TYR A 460 8.68 -7.71 -17.88
CA TYR A 460 7.90 -7.36 -16.69
C TYR A 460 7.89 -8.48 -15.65
N GLY A 461 8.08 -9.74 -16.06
CA GLY A 461 8.00 -10.92 -15.19
C GLY A 461 6.58 -11.16 -14.69
N ARG A 462 5.57 -10.85 -15.51
CA ARG A 462 4.14 -10.98 -15.23
C ARG A 462 3.40 -11.36 -16.50
N GLU A 463 2.38 -12.19 -16.37
CA GLU A 463 1.41 -12.43 -17.45
C GLU A 463 0.67 -11.12 -17.74
N VAL A 464 0.49 -10.83 -19.03
CA VAL A 464 -0.17 -9.62 -19.50
C VAL A 464 -1.46 -9.97 -20.23
N ILE A 465 -2.57 -9.47 -19.70
CA ILE A 465 -3.90 -9.74 -20.21
C ILE A 465 -4.24 -8.64 -21.22
N GLU A 466 -4.34 -8.98 -22.51
CA GLU A 466 -4.78 -8.02 -23.52
C GLU A 466 -6.22 -7.58 -23.25
N ALA A 467 -6.43 -6.26 -23.20
CA ALA A 467 -7.74 -5.63 -23.14
C ALA A 467 -7.97 -4.89 -24.46
N ASP A 468 -8.99 -5.33 -25.21
CA ASP A 468 -9.42 -4.66 -26.43
C ASP A 468 -10.34 -3.47 -26.12
N ARG A 469 -10.75 -2.75 -27.17
CA ARG A 469 -11.61 -1.57 -27.03
C ARG A 469 -12.94 -1.87 -26.35
N THR A 470 -13.51 -3.04 -26.62
CA THR A 470 -14.77 -3.46 -25.99
C THR A 470 -14.56 -3.64 -24.51
N VAL A 471 -13.47 -4.31 -24.10
CA VAL A 471 -13.14 -4.54 -22.70
C VAL A 471 -12.85 -3.22 -21.96
N VAL A 472 -12.12 -2.29 -22.56
CA VAL A 472 -11.78 -1.02 -21.89
C VAL A 472 -12.94 -0.03 -21.84
N GLU A 473 -13.68 0.15 -22.95
CA GLU A 473 -14.73 1.19 -23.03
C GLU A 473 -16.11 0.67 -22.58
N GLN A 474 -16.47 -0.57 -22.92
CA GLN A 474 -17.81 -1.13 -22.69
C GLN A 474 -17.86 -2.11 -21.52
N GLN A 475 -16.82 -2.92 -21.31
CA GLN A 475 -16.76 -3.96 -20.27
C GLN A 475 -15.65 -3.68 -19.23
N SER A 476 -15.41 -2.40 -18.92
CA SER A 476 -14.38 -1.97 -17.96
C SER A 476 -14.48 -2.64 -16.58
N ASP A 477 -15.68 -3.14 -16.28
CA ASP A 477 -15.98 -3.88 -15.08
C ASP A 477 -15.14 -5.15 -14.95
N GLU A 478 -14.72 -5.78 -16.05
CA GLU A 478 -13.84 -6.95 -16.03
C GLU A 478 -12.41 -6.59 -15.59
N ILE A 479 -11.92 -5.40 -15.98
CA ILE A 479 -10.62 -4.88 -15.55
C ILE A 479 -10.66 -4.50 -14.07
N LEU A 480 -11.75 -3.84 -13.65
CA LEU A 480 -11.91 -3.35 -12.28
C LEU A 480 -12.37 -4.45 -11.31
N ASP A 481 -12.85 -5.59 -11.79
CA ASP A 481 -13.34 -6.69 -10.95
C ASP A 481 -12.22 -7.20 -10.04
N GLY A 482 -12.45 -7.29 -8.74
CA GLY A 482 -11.42 -7.70 -7.77
C GLY A 482 -10.29 -6.70 -7.54
N ALA A 483 -10.29 -5.52 -8.17
CA ALA A 483 -9.32 -4.44 -7.88
C ALA A 483 -9.55 -3.76 -6.51
N ASP A 484 -10.64 -4.11 -5.81
CA ASP A 484 -10.86 -3.81 -4.38
C ASP A 484 -10.18 -4.83 -3.45
N THR A 485 -9.75 -5.97 -3.99
CA THR A 485 -9.12 -7.06 -3.24
C THR A 485 -7.65 -7.24 -3.55
N ASP A 486 -7.22 -6.97 -4.78
CA ASP A 486 -5.85 -7.14 -5.22
C ASP A 486 -5.37 -5.90 -6.01
N ASP A 487 -4.06 -5.66 -6.00
CA ASP A 487 -3.45 -4.63 -6.84
C ASP A 487 -3.55 -5.02 -8.33
N VAL A 488 -4.12 -4.14 -9.14
CA VAL A 488 -4.40 -4.37 -10.56
C VAL A 488 -3.83 -3.20 -11.36
N ALA A 489 -3.07 -3.49 -12.41
CA ALA A 489 -2.55 -2.47 -13.32
C ALA A 489 -3.24 -2.53 -14.68
N LEU A 490 -3.52 -1.37 -15.27
CA LEU A 490 -3.76 -1.19 -16.70
C LEU A 490 -2.59 -0.42 -17.30
N LEU A 491 -1.94 -1.04 -18.28
CA LEU A 491 -0.87 -0.48 -19.07
C LEU A 491 -1.44 0.21 -20.31
N VAL A 492 -1.02 1.45 -20.52
CA VAL A 492 -1.46 2.31 -21.62
C VAL A 492 -0.24 2.80 -22.37
N VAL A 493 -0.28 2.77 -23.70
CA VAL A 493 0.82 3.29 -24.52
C VAL A 493 0.92 4.81 -24.37
N GLY A 494 2.13 5.33 -24.30
CA GLY A 494 2.38 6.75 -24.05
C GLY A 494 2.06 7.14 -22.61
N ASP A 495 1.32 8.23 -22.45
CA ASP A 495 0.81 8.69 -21.15
C ASP A 495 -0.69 8.36 -21.01
N PRO A 496 -1.16 7.92 -19.84
CA PRO A 496 -2.56 7.55 -19.65
C PRO A 496 -3.59 8.64 -19.97
N PHE A 497 -3.21 9.92 -20.00
CA PHE A 497 -4.12 11.03 -20.32
C PHE A 497 -3.68 11.85 -21.54
N GLY A 498 -2.62 11.45 -22.25
CA GLY A 498 -2.06 12.22 -23.36
C GLY A 498 -3.04 12.44 -24.51
N ALA A 499 -3.80 11.40 -24.91
CA ALA A 499 -4.77 11.46 -26.00
C ALA A 499 -5.75 10.27 -25.96
N THR A 500 -6.25 9.90 -24.78
CA THR A 500 -7.03 8.66 -24.59
C THR A 500 -8.30 8.90 -23.77
N THR A 501 -9.18 7.89 -23.73
CA THR A 501 -10.47 7.92 -23.02
C THR A 501 -10.40 7.43 -21.57
N HIS A 502 -9.21 7.13 -21.03
CA HIS A 502 -9.02 6.50 -19.71
C HIS A 502 -9.47 7.34 -18.52
N ALA A 503 -9.76 8.63 -18.70
CA ALA A 503 -10.41 9.44 -17.67
C ALA A 503 -11.74 8.82 -17.21
N ASP A 504 -12.50 8.20 -18.13
CA ASP A 504 -13.74 7.50 -17.81
C ASP A 504 -13.50 6.28 -16.89
N LEU A 505 -12.45 5.49 -17.16
CA LEU A 505 -12.08 4.35 -16.32
C LEU A 505 -11.73 4.79 -14.89
N VAL A 506 -11.04 5.92 -14.73
CA VAL A 506 -10.75 6.51 -13.42
C VAL A 506 -12.03 6.93 -12.70
N LEU A 507 -13.03 7.46 -13.42
CA LEU A 507 -14.33 7.82 -12.84
C LEU A 507 -15.09 6.58 -12.38
N ARG A 508 -15.16 5.52 -13.20
CA ARG A 508 -15.81 4.24 -12.84
C ARG A 508 -15.15 3.59 -11.62
N ALA A 509 -13.82 3.55 -11.56
CA ALA A 509 -13.09 3.05 -10.40
C ALA A 509 -13.41 3.84 -9.12
N LYS A 510 -13.48 5.18 -9.22
CA LYS A 510 -13.87 6.05 -8.09
C LYS A 510 -15.31 5.81 -7.64
N GLN A 511 -16.26 5.60 -8.56
CA GLN A 511 -17.65 5.26 -8.23
C GLN A 511 -17.74 3.93 -7.46
N LYS A 512 -16.86 2.97 -7.77
CA LYS A 512 -16.73 1.69 -7.06
C LYS A 512 -15.89 1.78 -5.78
N ASN A 513 -15.48 2.98 -5.35
CA ASN A 513 -14.59 3.23 -4.21
C ASN A 513 -13.23 2.51 -4.30
N ILE A 514 -12.76 2.22 -5.53
CA ILE A 514 -11.45 1.62 -5.76
C ILE A 514 -10.39 2.73 -5.79
N PRO A 515 -9.36 2.69 -4.93
CA PRO A 515 -8.25 3.62 -4.97
C PRO A 515 -7.52 3.57 -6.33
N VAL A 516 -7.44 4.71 -7.04
CA VAL A 516 -6.66 4.79 -8.29
C VAL A 516 -5.32 5.50 -8.05
N ARG A 517 -4.25 5.02 -8.71
CA ARG A 517 -2.96 5.71 -8.81
C ARG A 517 -2.49 5.73 -10.26
N VAL A 518 -2.21 6.93 -10.76
CA VAL A 518 -1.72 7.13 -12.13
C VAL A 518 -0.20 7.27 -12.11
N ILE A 519 0.47 6.60 -13.05
CA ILE A 519 1.89 6.69 -13.31
C ILE A 519 2.07 7.24 -14.72
N HIS A 520 2.49 8.49 -14.79
CA HIS A 520 2.69 9.22 -16.04
C HIS A 520 3.93 8.73 -16.80
N ASN A 521 3.95 9.02 -18.11
CA ASN A 521 5.10 8.76 -18.96
C ASN A 521 5.19 9.76 -20.14
N ALA A 522 6.12 9.56 -21.07
CA ALA A 522 6.21 10.33 -22.31
C ALA A 522 4.97 10.12 -23.19
N SER A 523 4.54 11.17 -23.90
CA SER A 523 3.38 11.18 -24.79
C SER A 523 3.78 11.77 -26.14
N ILE A 524 3.04 11.45 -27.20
CA ILE A 524 3.27 12.13 -28.48
C ILE A 524 3.02 13.65 -28.35
N MET A 525 2.12 14.05 -27.44
CA MET A 525 1.76 15.45 -27.20
C MET A 525 2.94 16.34 -26.76
N ASN A 526 3.92 15.77 -26.04
CA ASN A 526 5.12 16.49 -25.63
C ASN A 526 6.35 16.08 -26.46
N SER A 527 6.46 14.82 -26.87
CA SER A 527 7.63 14.34 -27.62
C SER A 527 7.73 14.93 -29.03
N VAL A 528 6.66 15.49 -29.60
CA VAL A 528 6.69 16.23 -30.87
C VAL A 528 7.67 17.40 -30.87
N GLY A 529 8.08 17.91 -29.69
CA GLY A 529 9.11 18.94 -29.57
C GLY A 529 10.48 18.55 -30.16
N CYS A 530 10.71 17.26 -30.43
CA CYS A 530 11.93 16.80 -31.12
C CYS A 530 12.09 17.37 -32.54
N CYS A 531 11.03 17.86 -33.17
CA CYS A 531 11.13 18.55 -34.47
C CYS A 531 11.65 20.00 -34.37
N GLY A 532 11.86 20.53 -33.17
CA GLY A 532 12.35 21.90 -32.96
C GLY A 532 11.27 22.94 -32.70
N LEU A 533 10.01 22.63 -32.98
CA LEU A 533 8.89 23.52 -32.68
C LEU A 533 8.66 23.61 -31.17
N GLN A 534 8.37 24.82 -30.72
CA GLN A 534 8.16 25.14 -29.31
C GLN A 534 6.78 24.66 -28.86
N LEU A 535 6.76 23.78 -27.87
CA LEU A 535 5.53 23.17 -27.36
C LEU A 535 4.48 24.19 -26.87
N TYR A 536 4.91 25.36 -26.40
CA TYR A 536 4.00 26.41 -25.93
C TYR A 536 3.27 27.15 -27.07
N ASN A 537 3.72 27.01 -28.32
CA ASN A 537 3.08 27.58 -29.51
C ASN A 537 2.10 26.61 -30.18
N PHE A 538 1.88 25.41 -29.61
CA PHE A 538 0.87 24.48 -30.13
C PHE A 538 -0.54 24.87 -29.68
N GLY A 539 -1.47 24.90 -30.64
CA GLY A 539 -2.88 25.19 -30.43
C GLY A 539 -3.72 23.93 -30.16
N GLU A 540 -4.99 23.97 -30.55
CA GLU A 540 -5.89 22.82 -30.41
C GLU A 540 -5.40 21.63 -31.25
N THR A 541 -5.15 20.49 -30.61
CA THR A 541 -4.77 19.25 -31.31
C THR A 541 -5.97 18.65 -32.01
N VAL A 542 -5.76 18.08 -33.21
CA VAL A 542 -6.81 17.48 -34.04
C VAL A 542 -6.52 16.02 -34.34
N SER A 543 -7.57 15.26 -34.66
CA SER A 543 -7.45 13.89 -35.17
C SER A 543 -7.94 13.84 -36.62
N ILE A 544 -7.06 13.46 -37.55
CA ILE A 544 -7.39 13.21 -38.95
C ILE A 544 -7.83 11.75 -39.06
N VAL A 545 -9.08 11.55 -39.47
CA VAL A 545 -9.70 10.22 -39.55
C VAL A 545 -9.58 9.63 -40.96
N MET A 546 -9.52 8.30 -41.07
CA MET A 546 -9.49 7.63 -42.37
C MET A 546 -10.81 7.82 -43.11
N TRP A 547 -10.73 8.26 -44.36
CA TRP A 547 -11.87 8.34 -45.26
C TRP A 547 -12.34 6.98 -45.74
N ASN A 548 -13.66 6.81 -45.82
CA ASN A 548 -14.32 5.66 -46.43
C ASN A 548 -15.26 6.14 -47.56
N GLU A 549 -15.70 5.24 -48.44
CA GLU A 549 -16.55 5.58 -49.60
C GLU A 549 -17.82 6.37 -49.24
N GLY A 550 -18.40 6.13 -48.06
CA GLY A 550 -19.61 6.82 -47.59
C GLY A 550 -19.39 8.00 -46.64
N CYS A 551 -18.17 8.23 -46.13
CA CYS A 551 -17.91 9.25 -45.12
C CYS A 551 -16.51 9.85 -45.26
N GLN A 552 -16.47 11.16 -45.57
CA GLN A 552 -15.26 11.94 -45.77
C GLN A 552 -15.35 13.22 -44.92
N PRO A 553 -15.19 13.10 -43.60
CA PRO A 553 -15.36 14.22 -42.69
C PRO A 553 -14.26 15.26 -42.88
N GLU A 554 -14.63 16.54 -42.76
CA GLU A 554 -13.73 17.69 -42.87
C GLU A 554 -13.66 18.56 -41.60
N SER A 555 -14.24 18.09 -40.48
CA SER A 555 -14.40 18.90 -39.25
C SER A 555 -13.09 19.31 -38.58
N TYR A 556 -11.99 18.60 -38.84
CA TYR A 556 -10.67 18.97 -38.34
C TYR A 556 -10.06 20.16 -39.09
N TYR A 557 -10.53 20.46 -40.30
CA TYR A 557 -10.07 21.60 -41.11
C TYR A 557 -10.22 22.94 -40.36
N ASP A 558 -11.42 23.21 -39.85
CA ASP A 558 -11.74 24.51 -39.25
C ASP A 558 -10.88 24.81 -38.01
N LYS A 559 -10.51 23.76 -37.27
CA LYS A 559 -9.61 23.84 -36.10
C LYS A 559 -8.18 24.16 -36.51
N ILE A 560 -7.67 23.49 -37.56
CA ILE A 560 -6.34 23.79 -38.14
C ILE A 560 -6.31 25.24 -38.63
N ALA A 561 -7.34 25.66 -39.36
CA ALA A 561 -7.46 27.03 -39.88
C ALA A 561 -7.46 28.07 -38.74
N LEU A 562 -8.17 27.80 -37.64
CA LEU A 562 -8.22 28.68 -36.48
C LEU A 562 -6.86 28.79 -35.77
N ASN A 563 -6.15 27.69 -35.59
CA ASN A 563 -4.80 27.70 -35.01
C ASN A 563 -3.84 28.52 -35.88
N LYS A 564 -3.85 28.28 -37.21
CA LYS A 564 -2.98 29.00 -38.15
C LYS A 564 -3.28 30.50 -38.17
N LYS A 565 -4.56 30.89 -38.14
CA LYS A 565 -4.98 32.31 -38.02
C LYS A 565 -4.45 32.99 -36.74
N ARG A 566 -4.21 32.21 -35.68
CA ARG A 566 -3.65 32.67 -34.40
C ARG A 566 -2.14 32.51 -34.30
N GLY A 567 -1.47 32.10 -35.38
CA GLY A 567 -0.02 31.83 -35.39
C GLY A 567 0.40 30.57 -34.63
N MET A 568 -0.53 29.69 -34.22
CA MET A 568 -0.22 28.48 -33.47
C MET A 568 0.04 27.27 -34.38
N HIS A 569 0.98 26.40 -33.98
CA HIS A 569 1.19 25.11 -34.63
C HIS A 569 0.04 24.15 -34.31
N THR A 570 -0.28 23.26 -35.25
CA THR A 570 -1.32 22.25 -35.05
C THR A 570 -0.73 20.85 -35.10
N LEU A 571 -0.78 20.13 -33.99
CA LEU A 571 -0.51 18.70 -33.96
C LEU A 571 -1.74 17.94 -34.50
N CYS A 572 -1.53 17.17 -35.55
CA CYS A 572 -2.51 16.31 -36.18
C CYS A 572 -2.19 14.85 -35.85
N LEU A 573 -2.97 14.26 -34.95
CA LEU A 573 -2.96 12.84 -34.67
C LEU A 573 -3.62 12.10 -35.83
N LEU A 574 -3.07 10.97 -36.25
CA LEU A 574 -3.56 10.22 -37.40
C LEU A 574 -4.30 8.96 -36.96
N ASP A 575 -5.37 8.62 -37.68
CA ASP A 575 -6.29 7.56 -37.31
C ASP A 575 -5.65 6.18 -37.21
N ILE A 576 -6.20 5.39 -36.28
CA ILE A 576 -5.80 4.01 -36.03
C ILE A 576 -7.05 3.14 -36.01
N LYS A 577 -7.10 2.16 -36.90
CA LYS A 577 -8.19 1.19 -36.98
C LYS A 577 -7.66 -0.20 -36.66
N THR A 578 -7.90 -0.67 -35.45
CA THR A 578 -7.46 -1.99 -34.95
C THR A 578 -8.68 -2.82 -34.57
N LYS A 579 -8.68 -4.11 -34.95
CA LYS A 579 -9.77 -5.06 -34.67
C LYS A 579 -11.18 -4.51 -34.99
N GLU A 580 -11.35 -3.83 -36.13
CA GLU A 580 -12.67 -3.42 -36.63
C GLU A 580 -13.37 -4.59 -37.36
N GLN A 581 -14.69 -4.67 -37.25
CA GLN A 581 -15.50 -5.59 -38.07
C GLN A 581 -15.98 -4.84 -39.31
N SER A 582 -15.96 -5.50 -40.47
CA SER A 582 -16.61 -4.96 -41.66
C SER A 582 -18.11 -4.76 -41.40
N VAL A 583 -18.72 -3.77 -42.05
CA VAL A 583 -20.16 -3.49 -41.93
C VAL A 583 -21.00 -4.74 -42.20
N GLU A 584 -20.58 -5.56 -43.19
CA GLU A 584 -21.22 -6.83 -43.52
C GLU A 584 -21.10 -7.87 -42.38
N ASN A 585 -19.92 -8.00 -41.78
CA ASN A 585 -19.70 -8.94 -40.67
C ASN A 585 -20.46 -8.50 -39.42
N MET A 586 -20.52 -7.19 -39.15
CA MET A 586 -21.30 -6.60 -38.06
C MET A 586 -22.81 -6.85 -38.25
N MET A 587 -23.35 -6.58 -39.44
CA MET A 587 -24.76 -6.84 -39.77
C MET A 587 -25.13 -8.32 -39.68
N ARG A 588 -24.17 -9.22 -39.91
CA ARG A 588 -24.37 -10.69 -39.81
C ARG A 588 -23.98 -11.29 -38.47
N GLY A 589 -23.57 -10.47 -37.48
CA GLY A 589 -23.15 -10.93 -36.15
C GLY A 589 -21.89 -11.80 -36.15
N ARG A 590 -21.05 -11.73 -37.19
CA ARG A 590 -19.81 -12.51 -37.32
C ARG A 590 -18.66 -11.74 -36.68
N LYS A 591 -17.99 -12.34 -35.70
CA LYS A 591 -16.79 -11.79 -35.04
C LYS A 591 -15.53 -11.99 -35.88
N ILE A 592 -15.54 -11.49 -37.12
CA ILE A 592 -14.39 -11.53 -38.03
C ILE A 592 -13.84 -10.11 -38.12
N TYR A 593 -12.58 -9.96 -37.72
CA TYR A 593 -11.90 -8.67 -37.62
C TYR A 593 -10.97 -8.45 -38.81
N GLU A 594 -10.95 -7.22 -39.30
CA GLU A 594 -10.04 -6.79 -40.37
C GLU A 594 -8.63 -6.54 -39.83
N PRO A 595 -7.59 -6.64 -40.69
CA PRO A 595 -6.23 -6.30 -40.31
C PRO A 595 -6.12 -4.83 -39.91
N ALA A 596 -5.19 -4.54 -39.00
CA ALA A 596 -5.00 -3.17 -38.51
C ALA A 596 -4.57 -2.22 -39.64
N ARG A 597 -5.20 -1.05 -39.70
CA ARG A 597 -4.88 0.02 -40.65
C ARG A 597 -4.47 1.27 -39.88
N TYR A 598 -3.47 1.97 -40.41
CA TYR A 598 -2.90 3.17 -39.81
C TYR A 598 -2.80 4.24 -40.87
N LEU A 599 -3.30 5.44 -40.56
CA LEU A 599 -3.26 6.55 -41.51
C LEU A 599 -1.83 7.11 -41.58
N THR A 600 -1.29 7.19 -42.78
CA THR A 600 0.06 7.71 -43.01
C THR A 600 0.08 9.24 -43.20
N CYS A 601 1.25 9.88 -43.02
CA CYS A 601 1.40 11.31 -43.34
C CYS A 601 1.09 11.62 -44.82
N SER A 602 1.44 10.72 -45.73
CA SER A 602 1.14 10.84 -47.17
C SER A 602 -0.38 10.85 -47.44
N GLU A 603 -1.12 9.91 -46.85
CA GLU A 603 -2.58 9.86 -46.97
C GLU A 603 -3.24 11.06 -46.27
N ALA A 604 -2.73 11.46 -45.11
CA ALA A 604 -3.23 12.64 -44.39
C ALA A 604 -3.03 13.93 -45.20
N ALA A 605 -1.83 14.15 -45.78
CA ALA A 605 -1.56 15.27 -46.66
C ALA A 605 -2.48 15.26 -47.90
N SER A 606 -2.70 14.08 -48.49
CA SER A 606 -3.61 13.91 -49.62
C SER A 606 -5.05 14.30 -49.28
N GLN A 607 -5.56 13.87 -48.12
CA GLN A 607 -6.90 14.23 -47.64
C GLN A 607 -7.02 15.74 -47.38
N LEU A 608 -6.01 16.36 -46.77
CA LEU A 608 -6.02 17.80 -46.50
C LEU A 608 -6.06 18.63 -47.79
N LEU A 609 -5.26 18.27 -48.80
CA LEU A 609 -5.28 18.94 -50.10
C LEU A 609 -6.61 18.77 -50.83
N GLU A 610 -7.22 17.59 -50.73
CA GLU A 610 -8.54 17.32 -51.33
C GLU A 610 -9.65 18.14 -50.65
N ILE A 611 -9.59 18.34 -49.32
CA ILE A 611 -10.49 19.27 -48.62
C ILE A 611 -10.31 20.70 -49.14
N CYS A 612 -9.07 21.16 -49.33
CA CYS A 612 -8.81 22.49 -49.89
C CYS A 612 -9.40 22.65 -51.29
N LYS A 613 -9.24 21.66 -52.18
CA LYS A 613 -9.84 21.69 -53.52
C LYS A 613 -11.36 21.81 -53.47
N ARG A 614 -12.02 21.07 -52.56
CA ARG A 614 -13.48 21.12 -52.37
C ARG A 614 -13.93 22.49 -51.86
N ARG A 615 -13.20 23.10 -50.94
CA ARG A 615 -13.51 24.43 -50.40
C ARG A 615 -13.28 25.54 -51.42
N GLN A 616 -12.20 25.47 -52.20
CA GLN A 616 -11.98 26.38 -53.34
C GLN A 616 -13.11 26.30 -54.36
N ALA A 617 -13.60 25.09 -54.67
CA ALA A 617 -14.75 24.91 -55.55
C ALA A 617 -16.05 25.52 -54.99
N ARG A 618 -16.16 25.68 -53.66
CA ARG A 618 -17.25 26.38 -52.97
C ARG A 618 -17.03 27.91 -52.87
N GLY A 619 -15.88 28.42 -53.32
CA GLY A 619 -15.51 29.84 -53.22
C GLY A 619 -14.97 30.25 -51.85
N GLU A 620 -14.55 29.31 -51.01
CA GLU A 620 -13.96 29.58 -49.70
C GLU A 620 -12.43 29.75 -49.79
N GLU A 621 -11.87 30.67 -49.00
CA GLU A 621 -10.42 30.84 -48.87
C GLU A 621 -9.81 29.67 -48.07
N CYS A 622 -8.74 29.08 -48.60
CA CYS A 622 -8.08 27.96 -47.96
C CYS A 622 -7.03 28.41 -46.94
N ALA A 623 -7.03 27.80 -45.75
CA ALA A 623 -6.06 28.10 -44.71
C ALA A 623 -4.65 27.57 -45.04
N TYR A 624 -4.56 26.55 -45.89
CA TYR A 624 -3.33 25.95 -46.36
C TYR A 624 -3.49 25.45 -47.80
N ASP A 625 -2.37 25.20 -48.46
CA ASP A 625 -2.27 24.89 -49.88
C ASP A 625 -1.13 23.89 -50.15
N GLU A 626 -0.88 23.60 -51.42
CA GLU A 626 0.21 22.70 -51.86
C GLU A 626 1.60 23.12 -51.36
N ASN A 627 1.83 24.42 -51.19
CA ASN A 627 3.12 24.98 -50.79
C ASN A 627 3.28 25.13 -49.28
N THR A 628 2.22 24.88 -48.51
CA THR A 628 2.26 24.99 -47.05
C THR A 628 3.23 23.95 -46.50
N MET A 629 4.22 24.41 -45.76
CA MET A 629 5.20 23.53 -45.13
C MET A 629 4.57 22.73 -44.00
N VAL A 630 4.93 21.46 -43.89
CA VAL A 630 4.44 20.53 -42.87
C VAL A 630 5.58 19.69 -42.32
N VAL A 631 5.41 19.19 -41.10
CA VAL A 631 6.35 18.27 -40.46
C VAL A 631 5.70 16.90 -40.36
N GLY A 632 6.25 15.91 -41.06
CA GLY A 632 5.91 14.51 -40.87
C GLY A 632 6.75 13.92 -39.74
N LEU A 633 6.10 13.23 -38.81
CA LEU A 633 6.73 12.53 -37.70
C LEU A 633 6.36 11.05 -37.76
N ALA A 634 7.35 10.18 -37.77
CA ALA A 634 7.15 8.74 -37.70
C ALA A 634 7.95 8.14 -36.55
N ARG A 635 7.29 7.26 -35.79
CA ARG A 635 7.88 6.43 -34.73
C ARG A 635 8.71 7.26 -33.73
N VAL A 636 8.12 8.35 -33.24
CA VAL A 636 8.77 9.24 -32.28
C VAL A 636 9.12 8.48 -31.00
N GLY A 637 10.38 8.54 -30.58
CA GLY A 637 10.94 7.78 -29.46
C GLY A 637 11.57 6.44 -29.85
N TRP A 638 11.51 6.03 -31.12
CA TRP A 638 12.07 4.77 -31.59
C TRP A 638 13.48 4.96 -32.18
N ASN A 639 14.25 3.87 -32.26
CA ASN A 639 15.59 3.90 -32.86
C ASN A 639 15.60 4.29 -34.34
N ASP A 640 14.50 4.02 -35.06
CA ASP A 640 14.32 4.35 -36.46
C ASP A 640 13.32 5.51 -36.67
N GLN A 641 13.19 6.38 -35.65
CA GLN A 641 12.43 7.63 -35.73
C GLN A 641 12.79 8.42 -36.98
N LYS A 642 11.77 8.90 -37.70
CA LYS A 642 11.95 9.73 -38.90
C LYS A 642 11.16 11.02 -38.79
N ILE A 643 11.84 12.14 -38.99
CA ILE A 643 11.27 13.49 -39.04
C ILE A 643 11.55 14.05 -40.42
N VAL A 644 10.54 14.61 -41.07
CA VAL A 644 10.66 15.23 -42.39
C VAL A 644 9.94 16.55 -42.42
N TYR A 645 10.63 17.59 -42.88
CA TYR A 645 10.09 18.91 -43.15
C TYR A 645 10.00 19.14 -44.66
N ALA A 646 8.79 19.26 -45.19
CA ALA A 646 8.55 19.38 -46.63
C ALA A 646 7.27 20.16 -46.91
N SER A 647 7.05 20.58 -48.17
CA SER A 647 5.76 21.12 -48.58
C SER A 647 4.67 20.04 -48.51
N MET A 648 3.42 20.45 -48.34
CA MET A 648 2.29 19.51 -48.29
C MET A 648 2.19 18.66 -49.56
N LYS A 649 2.54 19.23 -50.72
CA LYS A 649 2.63 18.52 -52.00
C LYS A 649 3.70 17.42 -52.00
N GLU A 650 4.88 17.71 -51.48
CA GLU A 650 5.98 16.74 -51.39
C GLU A 650 5.63 15.64 -50.39
N MET A 651 5.01 15.98 -49.25
CA MET A 651 4.61 15.03 -48.21
C MET A 651 3.67 13.93 -48.73
N VAL A 652 2.86 14.21 -49.75
CA VAL A 652 2.00 13.21 -50.41
C VAL A 652 2.81 12.05 -51.01
N SER A 653 4.02 12.29 -51.50
CA SER A 653 4.86 11.26 -52.12
C SER A 653 5.97 10.72 -51.21
N ILE A 654 6.12 11.26 -49.99
CA ILE A 654 7.19 10.85 -49.08
C ILE A 654 6.79 9.60 -48.29
N ASP A 655 7.62 8.57 -48.39
CA ASP A 655 7.53 7.40 -47.53
C ASP A 655 8.20 7.67 -46.17
N MET A 656 7.37 7.76 -45.12
CA MET A 656 7.80 7.93 -43.74
C MET A 656 8.15 6.59 -43.05
N GLY A 657 7.95 5.47 -43.76
CA GLY A 657 8.15 4.12 -43.25
C GLY A 657 6.92 3.59 -42.50
N PRO A 658 7.11 2.57 -41.63
CA PRO A 658 6.04 1.97 -40.84
C PRO A 658 5.35 2.92 -39.84
N PRO A 659 4.10 2.65 -39.44
CA PRO A 659 3.42 3.41 -38.37
C PRO A 659 4.17 3.31 -37.02
N LEU A 660 3.95 4.22 -36.07
CA LEU A 660 2.91 5.26 -36.05
C LEU A 660 3.37 6.60 -36.59
N HIS A 661 2.45 7.31 -37.24
CA HIS A 661 2.67 8.61 -37.85
C HIS A 661 1.86 9.70 -37.15
N SER A 662 2.42 10.91 -37.13
CA SER A 662 1.74 12.15 -36.75
C SER A 662 2.24 13.27 -37.65
N MET A 663 1.43 14.30 -37.85
CA MET A 663 1.78 15.42 -38.73
C MET A 663 1.59 16.74 -38.00
N ILE A 664 2.45 17.71 -38.27
CA ILE A 664 2.34 19.06 -37.72
C ILE A 664 2.18 20.03 -38.87
N ILE A 665 1.23 20.96 -38.72
CA ILE A 665 1.09 22.13 -39.59
C ILE A 665 1.57 23.33 -38.77
N PRO A 666 2.77 23.86 -39.02
CA PRO A 666 3.29 25.00 -38.30
C PRO A 666 2.43 26.26 -38.52
N GLY A 667 2.23 27.04 -37.46
CA GLY A 667 1.74 28.42 -37.53
C GLY A 667 2.87 29.41 -37.83
N GLU A 668 2.95 30.48 -37.05
CA GLU A 668 4.07 31.42 -37.12
C GLU A 668 5.29 30.80 -36.42
N THR A 669 6.42 30.76 -37.13
CA THR A 669 7.65 30.13 -36.64
C THR A 669 8.72 31.17 -36.32
N HIS A 670 9.33 31.04 -35.14
CA HIS A 670 10.50 31.82 -34.77
C HIS A 670 11.70 31.43 -35.65
N PRO A 671 12.65 32.34 -35.96
CA PRO A 671 13.83 32.00 -36.79
C PRO A 671 14.58 30.75 -36.33
N LEU A 672 14.75 30.57 -35.02
CA LEU A 672 15.36 29.36 -34.44
C LEU A 672 14.57 28.08 -34.75
N GLU A 673 13.24 28.13 -34.77
CA GLU A 673 12.41 26.98 -35.12
C GLU A 673 12.58 26.63 -36.60
N ILE A 674 12.67 27.64 -37.47
CA ILE A 674 12.95 27.45 -38.90
C ILE A 674 14.32 26.80 -39.09
N ASP A 675 15.36 27.34 -38.44
CA ASP A 675 16.72 26.79 -38.53
C ASP A 675 16.75 25.31 -38.14
N MET A 676 15.99 24.93 -37.09
CA MET A 676 15.87 23.54 -36.67
C MET A 676 15.07 22.68 -37.65
N LEU A 677 13.93 23.19 -38.16
CA LEU A 677 13.11 22.48 -39.15
C LEU A 677 13.86 22.22 -40.46
N GLU A 678 14.68 23.17 -40.91
CA GLU A 678 15.51 23.03 -42.12
C GLU A 678 16.54 21.88 -41.99
N THR A 679 16.94 21.48 -40.77
CA THR A 679 17.78 20.29 -40.58
C THR A 679 17.10 18.98 -40.97
N PHE A 680 15.77 18.98 -41.04
CA PHE A 680 14.93 17.84 -41.43
C PHE A 680 14.37 17.98 -42.86
N ARG A 681 14.87 18.95 -43.64
CA ARG A 681 14.41 19.15 -45.01
C ARG A 681 14.77 17.96 -45.88
N ASN A 682 13.77 17.41 -46.57
CA ASN A 682 13.94 16.27 -47.46
C ASN A 682 14.50 16.67 -48.82
#